data_AF-A0A178M5N7-F1
#
_entry.id   AF-A0A178M5N7-F1
#
_cell.length_a   1.000
_cell.length_b   1.000
_cell.length_c   1.000
_cell.angle_alpha   90.00
_cell.angle_beta   90.00
_cell.angle_gamma   90.00
#
_symmetry.space_group_name_H-M   'P 1'
#
loop_
_entity.id
_entity.type
_entity.pdbx_description
1 polymer ?
#
loop_
_entity_poly.entity_id
_entity_poly.type
_entity_poly.pdbx_seq_one_letter_code
_entity_poly.pdbx_strand_id
1 'polypeptide(L)'
;MNIDQEMARAAKLAQSGKLKPAIAVVERLVAAAPGAASLRYNLALFLLMAGRHGEALPHLDRILAAEPGHQPALFSKAKGLLALDRADEALPLLERLAATEDPESLLALGNAYRQLNRQAEAVAAFRRLTRAAPNHPGGHVNLGLLLASGRPEDALAPLEDAVRLHPGVAELQALLGQTLLRLGRVDAAVERLKRALELAPDLAAPQGHLLRAYREGAQWDEEEALFAEMRARLGDTLARRQLLISTQDALFYPFSGEELRRIASAEATFRVPSLPRPVIRPQAKAPPPLVVGYLSPDFRDHATMHLAGDLFRHHDRSRVIPKAYSVGPDDGSDWRSRIAADCHGAFVDLAAMTDRAAAARIAADGVHVLIDLSVFTRHARPGIAAHRPAPVQAVWLGLAASSGAPWLDYAVVDPVLVPPDHAGHFSETLIRLPHSYQANQAWSPPGSIPDRAELGLPATGVVFCSFNGHRKLDRASFSLWLAVLATVPGSVLWQLAPPDAARARLEQAARAAGIDPGRLIWAPPLPRDQHLRRIAAADLFLDALVCGAHTTAADALRMGVPMLTVTGPRLGSRVATSLLHAVGLAELAVATPEVFLARATELGRHPDRLAGLRQHLMQALPSSPVFDPARFAHALEDGLIQAWTRHAAGKKPADINVEEPAPTEPPPLASRGENNI
;
A
#
# COMPACT_ATOMS: atom_id res chain seq x y z
N MET A 1 -25.95 47.82 34.37
CA MET A 1 -24.97 46.74 34.17
C MET A 1 -23.70 47.37 33.62
N ASN A 2 -22.56 47.24 34.31
CA ASN A 2 -21.29 47.76 33.80
C ASN A 2 -20.70 46.72 32.83
N ILE A 3 -20.77 47.02 31.53
CA ILE A 3 -20.36 46.12 30.44
C ILE A 3 -18.88 45.76 30.57
N ASP A 4 -18.01 46.73 30.86
CA ASP A 4 -16.56 46.53 30.93
C ASP A 4 -16.18 45.62 32.11
N GLN A 5 -16.82 45.81 33.26
CA GLN A 5 -16.58 44.99 34.45
C GLN A 5 -17.01 43.53 34.23
N GLU A 6 -18.18 43.30 33.63
CA GLU A 6 -18.66 41.95 33.32
C GLU A 6 -17.84 41.30 32.18
N MET A 7 -17.34 42.07 31.21
CA MET A 7 -16.42 41.57 30.19
C MET A 7 -15.07 41.17 30.78
N ALA A 8 -14.50 41.97 31.69
CA ALA A 8 -13.28 41.60 32.40
C ALA A 8 -13.47 40.32 33.23
N ARG A 9 -14.64 40.16 33.87
CA ARG A 9 -15.02 38.92 34.55
C ARG A 9 -15.09 37.73 33.59
N ALA A 10 -15.72 37.90 32.43
CA ALA A 10 -15.82 36.85 31.42
C ALA A 10 -14.44 36.44 30.88
N ALA A 11 -13.57 37.40 30.60
CA ALA A 11 -12.19 37.15 30.15
C ALA A 11 -11.38 36.37 31.21
N LYS A 12 -11.48 36.75 32.49
CA LYS A 12 -10.83 36.03 33.59
C LYS A 12 -11.35 34.59 33.72
N LEU A 13 -12.66 34.39 33.55
CA LEU A 13 -13.26 33.04 33.54
C LEU A 13 -12.69 32.21 32.37
N ALA A 14 -12.63 32.77 31.16
CA ALA A 14 -12.08 32.10 29.98
C ALA A 14 -10.60 31.75 30.14
N GLN A 15 -9.78 32.67 30.66
CA GLN A 15 -8.36 32.44 30.97
C GLN A 15 -8.16 31.32 32.00
N SER A 16 -9.10 31.15 32.94
CA SER A 16 -9.09 30.04 33.90
C SER A 16 -9.68 28.72 33.35
N GLY A 17 -9.93 28.64 32.04
CA GLY A 17 -10.53 27.46 31.39
C GLY A 17 -12.04 27.29 31.62
N LYS A 18 -12.67 28.20 32.37
CA LYS A 18 -14.11 28.17 32.68
C LYS A 18 -14.92 28.81 31.55
N LEU A 19 -14.93 28.16 30.39
CA LEU A 19 -15.55 28.68 29.17
C LEU A 19 -17.08 28.75 29.25
N LYS A 20 -17.74 27.74 29.82
CA LYS A 20 -19.21 27.74 29.97
C LYS A 20 -19.76 28.96 30.73
N PRO A 21 -19.26 29.30 31.94
CA PRO A 21 -19.71 30.50 32.63
C PRO A 21 -19.23 31.81 31.97
N ALA A 22 -18.07 31.82 31.30
CA ALA A 22 -17.64 32.98 30.51
C ALA A 22 -18.63 33.28 29.38
N ILE A 23 -19.01 32.25 28.61
CA ILE A 23 -20.02 32.34 27.54
C ILE A 23 -21.34 32.87 28.07
N ALA A 24 -21.85 32.33 29.19
CA ALA A 24 -23.11 32.79 29.78
C ALA A 24 -23.08 34.27 30.21
N VAL A 25 -21.93 34.78 30.66
CA VAL A 25 -21.77 36.22 30.95
C VAL A 25 -21.87 37.03 29.65
N VAL A 26 -21.12 36.65 28.61
CA VAL A 26 -21.10 37.40 27.34
C VAL A 26 -22.43 37.30 26.59
N GLU A 27 -23.14 36.17 26.64
CA GLU A 27 -24.49 36.02 26.07
C GLU A 27 -25.47 37.06 26.63
N ARG A 28 -25.46 37.28 27.96
CA ARG A 28 -26.28 38.31 28.61
C ARG A 28 -25.88 39.72 28.16
N LEU A 29 -24.58 39.97 27.98
CA LEU A 29 -24.07 41.26 27.50
C LEU A 29 -24.48 41.52 26.04
N VAL A 30 -24.40 40.52 25.17
CA VAL A 30 -24.85 40.60 23.78
C VAL A 30 -26.36 40.79 23.69
N ALA A 31 -27.14 40.18 24.58
CA ALA A 31 -28.59 40.40 24.64
C ALA A 31 -28.94 41.83 25.07
N ALA A 32 -28.19 42.41 26.02
CA ALA A 32 -28.39 43.78 26.49
C ALA A 32 -27.89 44.85 25.51
N ALA A 33 -26.90 44.52 24.67
CA ALA A 33 -26.36 45.41 23.65
C ALA A 33 -26.21 44.69 22.29
N PRO A 34 -27.32 44.41 21.57
CA PRO A 34 -27.30 43.61 20.35
C PRO A 34 -26.50 44.26 19.20
N GLY A 35 -26.27 45.57 19.22
CA GLY A 35 -25.47 46.27 18.20
C GLY A 35 -23.96 46.21 18.44
N ALA A 36 -23.49 45.77 19.60
CA ALA A 36 -22.08 45.82 19.96
C ALA A 36 -21.28 44.67 19.32
N ALA A 37 -20.61 44.97 18.20
CA ALA A 37 -19.80 44.00 17.45
C ALA A 37 -18.70 43.36 18.30
N SER A 38 -18.04 44.13 19.18
CA SER A 38 -16.98 43.64 20.08
C SER A 38 -17.47 42.57 21.06
N LEU A 39 -18.64 42.75 21.67
CA LEU A 39 -19.24 41.77 22.57
C LEU A 39 -19.61 40.49 21.81
N ARG A 40 -20.18 40.65 20.61
CA ARG A 40 -20.53 39.52 19.74
C ARG A 40 -19.29 38.75 19.28
N TYR A 41 -18.20 39.45 18.99
CA TYR A 41 -16.94 38.81 18.60
C TYR A 41 -16.33 38.02 19.77
N ASN A 42 -16.32 38.58 20.98
CA ASN A 42 -15.86 37.86 22.18
C ASN A 42 -16.71 36.61 22.47
N LEU A 43 -18.03 36.68 22.28
CA LEU A 43 -18.89 35.50 22.38
C LEU A 43 -18.50 34.43 21.36
N ALA A 44 -18.31 34.82 20.10
CA ALA A 44 -17.87 33.90 19.04
C ALA A 44 -16.51 33.27 19.38
N LEU A 45 -15.54 34.04 19.87
CA LEU A 45 -14.24 33.53 20.29
C LEU A 45 -14.37 32.50 21.42
N PHE A 46 -15.14 32.78 22.46
CA PHE A 46 -15.32 31.83 23.56
C PHE A 46 -16.06 30.56 23.12
N LEU A 47 -17.02 30.67 22.19
CA LEU A 47 -17.67 29.52 21.58
C LEU A 47 -16.68 28.67 20.77
N LEU A 48 -15.82 29.29 19.96
CA LEU A 48 -14.76 28.60 19.23
C LEU A 48 -13.78 27.89 20.17
N MET A 49 -13.32 28.55 21.24
CA MET A 49 -12.46 27.95 22.26
C MET A 49 -13.13 26.75 22.96
N ALA A 50 -14.46 26.77 23.08
CA ALA A 50 -15.24 25.70 23.68
C ALA A 50 -15.59 24.56 22.71
N GLY A 51 -15.09 24.60 21.46
CA GLY A 51 -15.45 23.64 20.41
C GLY A 51 -16.88 23.79 19.87
N ARG A 52 -17.63 24.82 20.30
CA ARG A 52 -19.00 25.11 19.88
C ARG A 52 -19.00 25.88 18.56
N HIS A 53 -18.31 25.34 17.55
CA HIS A 53 -18.05 26.03 16.29
C HIS A 53 -19.33 26.39 15.53
N GLY A 54 -20.32 25.49 15.48
CA GLY A 54 -21.59 25.73 14.82
C GLY A 54 -22.38 26.90 15.41
N GLU A 55 -22.25 27.14 16.72
CA GLU A 55 -22.90 28.25 17.42
C GLU A 55 -22.13 29.56 17.26
N ALA A 56 -20.81 29.51 17.04
CA ALA A 56 -20.00 30.69 16.78
C ALA A 56 -20.28 31.32 15.41
N LEU A 57 -20.54 30.51 14.38
CA LEU A 57 -20.67 30.99 12.99
C LEU A 57 -21.77 32.06 12.82
N PRO A 58 -23.01 31.91 13.34
CA PRO A 58 -24.04 32.94 13.21
C PRO A 58 -23.67 34.27 13.88
N HIS A 59 -22.81 34.28 14.89
CA HIS A 59 -22.31 35.51 15.49
C HIS A 59 -21.30 36.21 14.59
N LEU A 60 -20.42 35.44 13.95
CA LEU A 60 -19.43 35.95 13.00
C LEU A 60 -20.09 36.45 11.71
N ASP A 61 -21.12 35.75 11.21
CA ASP A 61 -21.90 36.17 10.05
C ASP A 61 -22.55 37.53 10.26
N ARG A 62 -23.12 37.79 11.45
CA ARG A 62 -23.72 39.09 11.77
C ARG A 62 -22.68 40.22 11.87
N ILE A 63 -21.46 39.93 12.29
CA ILE A 63 -20.37 40.93 12.28
C ILE A 63 -19.99 41.24 10.84
N LEU A 64 -19.80 40.21 10.01
CA LEU A 64 -19.39 40.35 8.61
C LEU A 64 -20.48 40.95 7.72
N ALA A 65 -21.76 40.84 8.09
CA ALA A 65 -22.86 41.52 7.41
C ALA A 65 -22.81 43.04 7.62
N ALA A 66 -22.40 43.50 8.80
CA ALA A 66 -22.23 44.93 9.11
C ALA A 66 -20.87 45.46 8.62
N GLU A 67 -19.83 44.65 8.76
CA GLU A 67 -18.44 44.99 8.44
C GLU A 67 -17.77 43.87 7.62
N PRO A 68 -18.00 43.80 6.30
CA PRO A 68 -17.43 42.74 5.44
C PRO A 68 -15.90 42.67 5.41
N GLY A 69 -15.22 43.72 5.90
CA GLY A 69 -13.77 43.83 6.01
C GLY A 69 -13.18 43.47 7.38
N HIS A 70 -14.00 43.06 8.36
CA HIS A 70 -13.53 42.78 9.73
C HIS A 70 -12.62 41.53 9.78
N GLN A 71 -11.31 41.74 9.59
CA GLN A 71 -10.26 40.71 9.47
C GLN A 71 -10.32 39.63 10.56
N PRO A 72 -10.41 39.97 11.87
CA PRO A 72 -10.48 38.94 12.91
C PRO A 72 -11.71 38.04 12.81
N ALA A 73 -12.86 38.58 12.36
CA ALA A 73 -14.09 37.80 12.22
C ALA A 73 -14.04 36.89 10.99
N LEU A 74 -13.43 37.35 9.89
CA LEU A 74 -13.16 36.50 8.72
C LEU A 74 -12.29 35.30 9.11
N PHE A 75 -11.19 35.54 9.82
CA PHE A 75 -10.26 34.48 10.23
C PHE A 75 -10.90 33.51 11.24
N SER A 76 -11.61 34.02 12.25
CA SER A 76 -12.36 33.19 13.20
C SER A 76 -13.45 32.37 12.51
N LYS A 77 -14.14 32.93 11.51
CA LYS A 77 -15.16 32.20 10.72
C LYS A 77 -14.51 31.07 9.93
N ALA A 78 -13.41 31.35 9.25
CA ALA A 78 -12.66 30.34 8.52
C ALA A 78 -12.17 29.21 9.44
N LYS A 79 -11.58 29.53 10.61
CA LYS A 79 -11.18 28.52 11.60
C LYS A 79 -12.37 27.68 12.10
N GLY A 80 -13.51 28.30 12.37
CA GLY A 80 -14.74 27.61 12.76
C GLY A 80 -15.27 26.67 11.67
N LEU A 81 -15.21 27.08 10.40
CA LEU A 81 -15.59 26.26 9.25
C LEU A 81 -14.66 25.06 9.05
N LEU A 82 -13.34 25.26 9.15
CA LEU A 82 -12.36 24.16 9.05
C LEU A 82 -12.52 23.12 10.17
N ALA A 83 -12.87 23.55 11.38
CA ALA A 83 -13.14 22.65 12.50
C ALA A 83 -14.45 21.85 12.32
N LEU A 84 -15.35 22.32 11.45
CA LEU A 84 -16.61 21.65 11.08
C LEU A 84 -16.50 20.86 9.77
N ASP A 85 -15.29 20.66 9.24
CA ASP A 85 -15.04 19.99 7.95
C ASP A 85 -15.72 20.69 6.75
N ARG A 86 -15.91 22.02 6.85
CA ARG A 86 -16.50 22.90 5.81
C ARG A 86 -15.42 23.73 5.13
N ALA A 87 -14.37 23.07 4.68
CA ALA A 87 -13.19 23.72 4.11
C ALA A 87 -13.47 24.44 2.78
N ASP A 88 -14.45 23.97 2.01
CA ASP A 88 -14.95 24.59 0.79
C ASP A 88 -15.52 25.99 1.05
N GLU A 89 -16.27 26.16 2.14
CA GLU A 89 -16.80 27.47 2.56
C GLU A 89 -15.74 28.36 3.20
N ALA A 90 -14.74 27.76 3.86
CA ALA A 90 -13.63 28.50 4.45
C ALA A 90 -12.70 29.10 3.39
N LEU A 91 -12.57 28.43 2.25
CA LEU A 91 -11.52 28.69 1.28
C LEU A 91 -11.54 30.12 0.70
N PRO A 92 -12.68 30.67 0.22
CA PRO A 92 -12.72 32.04 -0.29
C PRO A 92 -12.35 33.09 0.76
N LEU A 93 -12.67 32.83 2.04
CA LEU A 93 -12.30 33.71 3.14
C LEU A 93 -10.78 33.67 3.35
N LEU A 94 -10.20 32.46 3.37
CA LEU A 94 -8.77 32.25 3.58
C LEU A 94 -7.92 32.77 2.44
N GLU A 95 -8.35 32.63 1.18
CA GLU A 95 -7.65 33.17 0.02
C GLU A 95 -7.54 34.70 0.10
N ARG A 96 -8.62 35.37 0.52
CA ARG A 96 -8.63 36.82 0.76
C ARG A 96 -7.72 37.22 1.91
N LEU A 97 -7.76 36.50 3.03
CA LEU A 97 -6.92 36.77 4.20
C LEU A 97 -5.43 36.58 3.87
N ALA A 98 -5.09 35.49 3.18
CA ALA A 98 -3.73 35.14 2.82
C ALA A 98 -3.09 36.07 1.77
N ALA A 99 -3.85 36.95 1.13
CA ALA A 99 -3.31 37.95 0.20
C ALA A 99 -2.36 38.95 0.89
N THR A 100 -2.46 39.11 2.22
CA THR A 100 -1.56 39.96 3.02
C THR A 100 -0.25 39.26 3.38
N GLU A 101 -0.06 38.00 2.97
CA GLU A 101 1.05 37.13 3.38
C GLU A 101 1.18 36.95 4.91
N ASP A 102 0.08 37.17 5.66
CA ASP A 102 0.02 36.89 7.09
C ASP A 102 0.25 35.38 7.37
N PRO A 103 1.19 35.01 8.26
CA PRO A 103 1.56 33.62 8.48
C PRO A 103 0.42 32.70 8.93
N GLU A 104 -0.45 33.17 9.83
CA GLU A 104 -1.57 32.39 10.35
C GLU A 104 -2.63 32.14 9.27
N SER A 105 -2.86 33.15 8.42
CA SER A 105 -3.75 33.05 7.27
C SER A 105 -3.23 32.06 6.21
N LEU A 106 -1.93 32.09 5.91
CA LEU A 106 -1.28 31.15 4.99
C LEU A 106 -1.31 29.71 5.53
N LEU A 107 -1.09 29.52 6.84
CA LEU A 107 -1.19 28.21 7.49
C LEU A 107 -2.61 27.64 7.38
N ALA A 108 -3.61 28.46 7.70
CA ALA A 108 -5.01 28.05 7.62
C ALA A 108 -5.44 27.76 6.17
N LEU A 109 -4.98 28.55 5.19
CA LEU A 109 -5.22 28.30 3.76
C LEU A 109 -4.63 26.95 3.32
N GLY A 110 -3.36 26.67 3.67
CA GLY A 110 -2.74 25.39 3.35
C GLY A 110 -3.45 24.19 3.97
N ASN A 111 -3.94 24.33 5.22
CA ASN A 111 -4.74 23.30 5.89
C ASN A 111 -6.10 23.09 5.22
N ALA A 112 -6.76 24.16 4.76
CA ALA A 112 -8.02 24.08 4.01
C ALA A 112 -7.85 23.29 2.70
N TYR A 113 -6.82 23.63 1.91
CA TYR A 113 -6.49 22.87 0.71
C TYR A 113 -6.18 21.40 1.01
N ARG A 114 -5.47 21.11 2.11
CA ARG A 114 -5.19 19.72 2.53
C ARG A 114 -6.46 18.95 2.88
N GLN A 115 -7.41 19.55 3.61
CA GLN A 115 -8.71 18.91 3.93
C GLN A 115 -9.52 18.62 2.66
N LEU A 116 -9.44 19.51 1.66
CA LEU A 116 -10.06 19.33 0.35
C LEU A 116 -9.24 18.40 -0.59
N ASN A 117 -8.16 17.81 -0.10
CA ASN A 117 -7.24 16.98 -0.87
C ASN A 117 -6.63 17.69 -2.12
N ARG A 118 -6.54 19.02 -2.07
CA ARG A 118 -5.92 19.91 -3.07
C ARG A 118 -4.42 20.09 -2.77
N GLN A 119 -3.67 19.02 -3.01
CA GLN A 119 -2.27 18.88 -2.56
C GLN A 119 -1.33 19.95 -3.14
N ALA A 120 -1.46 20.28 -4.42
CA ALA A 120 -0.58 21.23 -5.10
C ALA A 120 -0.74 22.65 -4.53
N GLU A 121 -1.98 23.07 -4.30
CA GLU A 121 -2.32 24.37 -3.72
C GLU A 121 -1.91 24.45 -2.25
N ALA A 122 -2.08 23.36 -1.48
CA ALA A 122 -1.56 23.28 -0.12
C ALA A 122 -0.04 23.45 -0.07
N VAL A 123 0.72 22.79 -0.97
CA VAL A 123 2.17 23.00 -1.08
C VAL A 123 2.49 24.46 -1.40
N ALA A 124 1.77 25.08 -2.35
CA ALA A 124 2.01 26.47 -2.73
C ALA A 124 1.77 27.43 -1.55
N ALA A 125 0.71 27.23 -0.78
CA ALA A 125 0.42 28.00 0.43
C ALA A 125 1.51 27.83 1.50
N PHE A 126 1.97 26.60 1.76
CA PHE A 126 3.04 26.38 2.74
C PHE A 126 4.40 26.92 2.27
N ARG A 127 4.72 26.90 0.96
CA ARG A 127 5.93 27.57 0.41
C ARG A 127 5.86 29.09 0.50
N ARG A 128 4.67 29.69 0.47
CA ARG A 128 4.49 31.11 0.79
C ARG A 128 4.74 31.37 2.27
N LEU A 129 4.18 30.53 3.15
CA LEU A 129 4.41 30.61 4.60
C LEU A 129 5.90 30.53 4.98
N THR A 130 6.66 29.58 4.43
CA THR A 130 8.09 29.46 4.73
C THR A 130 8.92 30.65 4.23
N ARG A 131 8.45 31.39 3.21
CA ARG A 131 9.09 32.63 2.74
C ARG A 131 8.70 33.83 3.60
N ALA A 132 7.42 33.96 3.93
CA ALA A 132 6.90 35.07 4.73
C ALA A 132 7.37 35.02 6.18
N ALA A 133 7.47 33.81 6.75
CA ALA A 133 7.95 33.59 8.11
C ALA A 133 8.81 32.30 8.20
N PRO A 134 10.13 32.39 7.90
CA PRO A 134 11.03 31.22 7.84
C PRO A 134 11.14 30.42 9.15
N ASN A 135 10.93 31.06 10.30
CA ASN A 135 10.98 30.40 11.61
C ASN A 135 9.58 30.00 12.12
N HIS A 136 8.54 30.09 11.30
CA HIS A 136 7.19 29.72 11.71
C HIS A 136 7.10 28.20 11.90
N PRO A 137 6.69 27.71 13.10
CA PRO A 137 6.74 26.28 13.43
C PRO A 137 5.87 25.42 12.50
N GLY A 138 4.73 25.94 12.07
CA GLY A 138 3.83 25.25 11.15
C GLY A 138 4.27 25.25 9.68
N GLY A 139 5.25 26.07 9.26
CA GLY A 139 5.60 26.25 7.85
C GLY A 139 6.32 25.04 7.27
N HIS A 140 7.56 24.81 7.74
CA HIS A 140 8.41 23.72 7.30
C HIS A 140 7.84 22.34 7.67
N VAL A 141 7.19 22.21 8.84
CA VAL A 141 6.55 20.95 9.28
C VAL A 141 5.44 20.52 8.33
N ASN A 142 4.47 21.40 8.03
CA ASN A 142 3.37 21.01 7.15
C ASN A 142 3.83 20.84 5.70
N LEU A 143 4.78 21.65 5.23
CA LEU A 143 5.37 21.49 3.89
C LEU A 143 6.08 20.15 3.75
N GLY A 144 6.96 19.81 4.69
CA GLY A 144 7.70 18.56 4.70
C GLY A 144 6.79 17.34 4.78
N LEU A 145 5.81 17.35 5.69
CA LEU A 145 4.79 16.29 5.82
C LEU A 145 4.03 16.04 4.51
N LEU A 146 3.61 17.12 3.85
CA LEU A 146 2.84 17.03 2.61
C LEU A 146 3.66 16.47 1.45
N LEU A 147 4.90 16.95 1.32
CA LEU A 147 5.82 16.51 0.27
C LEU A 147 6.29 15.08 0.51
N ALA A 148 6.54 14.67 1.75
CA ALA A 148 7.08 13.34 2.06
C ALA A 148 6.23 12.22 1.44
N SER A 149 4.91 12.37 1.38
CA SER A 149 3.98 11.40 0.82
C SER A 149 4.14 11.17 -0.69
N GLY A 150 4.36 12.23 -1.50
CA GLY A 150 4.36 12.15 -2.97
C GLY A 150 5.66 12.57 -3.66
N ARG A 151 6.42 13.48 -3.06
CA ARG A 151 7.68 14.04 -3.57
C ARG A 151 8.75 14.01 -2.46
N PRO A 152 9.26 12.81 -2.11
CA PRO A 152 10.16 12.64 -0.97
C PRO A 152 11.47 13.41 -1.11
N GLU A 153 12.00 13.59 -2.33
CA GLU A 153 13.22 14.38 -2.55
C GLU A 153 12.98 15.87 -2.21
N ASP A 154 11.88 16.45 -2.71
CA ASP A 154 11.47 17.83 -2.37
C ASP A 154 11.21 18.03 -0.88
N ALA A 155 10.90 16.96 -0.15
CA ALA A 155 10.58 17.01 1.27
C ALA A 155 11.82 17.17 2.16
N LEU A 156 13.01 16.82 1.68
CA LEU A 156 14.23 16.79 2.49
C LEU A 156 14.55 18.15 3.10
N ALA A 157 14.72 19.20 2.29
CA ALA A 157 15.10 20.51 2.80
C ALA A 157 14.07 21.08 3.79
N PRO A 158 12.74 21.07 3.52
CA PRO A 158 11.75 21.46 4.52
C PRO A 158 11.78 20.62 5.80
N LEU A 159 12.01 19.30 5.73
CA LEU A 159 12.09 18.46 6.92
C LEU A 159 13.37 18.70 7.72
N GLU A 160 14.50 18.93 7.05
CA GLU A 160 15.77 19.31 7.70
C GLU A 160 15.63 20.65 8.43
N ASP A 161 14.98 21.64 7.81
CA ASP A 161 14.66 22.91 8.47
C ASP A 161 13.71 22.73 9.66
N ALA A 162 12.67 21.88 9.52
CA ALA A 162 11.76 21.58 10.61
C ALA A 162 12.48 20.92 11.80
N VAL A 163 13.39 19.97 11.54
CA VAL A 163 14.24 19.34 12.54
C VAL A 163 15.22 20.34 13.16
N ARG A 164 15.80 21.24 12.37
CA ARG A 164 16.70 22.29 12.87
C ARG A 164 15.99 23.27 13.81
N LEU A 165 14.76 23.66 13.47
CA LEU A 165 13.94 24.55 14.31
C LEU A 165 13.40 23.85 15.57
N HIS A 166 13.17 22.53 15.49
CA HIS A 166 12.56 21.73 16.56
C HIS A 166 13.33 20.41 16.80
N PRO A 167 14.60 20.46 17.24
CA PRO A 167 15.46 19.28 17.31
C PRO A 167 15.01 18.22 18.32
N GLY A 168 14.19 18.60 19.30
CA GLY A 168 13.64 17.72 20.34
C GLY A 168 12.31 17.04 19.99
N VAL A 169 11.76 17.22 18.78
CA VAL A 169 10.50 16.58 18.39
C VAL A 169 10.79 15.24 17.70
N ALA A 170 10.49 14.14 18.39
CA ALA A 170 10.77 12.78 17.93
C ALA A 170 10.06 12.45 16.60
N GLU A 171 8.83 12.91 16.41
CA GLU A 171 8.04 12.68 15.20
C GLU A 171 8.66 13.32 13.95
N LEU A 172 9.35 14.45 14.09
CA LEU A 172 10.05 15.10 12.97
C LEU A 172 11.32 14.33 12.58
N GLN A 173 12.07 13.83 13.58
CA GLN A 173 13.20 12.94 13.34
C GLN A 173 12.74 11.66 12.63
N ALA A 174 11.63 11.08 13.09
CA ALA A 174 11.02 9.89 12.51
C ALA A 174 10.58 10.11 11.05
N LEU A 175 9.92 11.24 10.77
CA LEU A 175 9.44 11.60 9.43
C LEU A 175 10.60 11.85 8.46
N LEU A 176 11.67 12.52 8.91
CA LEU A 176 12.89 12.69 8.12
C LEU A 176 13.56 11.33 7.86
N GLY A 177 13.71 10.49 8.88
CA GLY A 177 14.25 9.13 8.74
C GLY A 177 13.45 8.26 7.78
N GLN A 178 12.12 8.28 7.88
CA GLN A 178 11.22 7.60 6.94
C GLN A 178 11.41 8.11 5.50
N THR A 179 11.56 9.43 5.31
CA THR A 179 11.76 10.05 4.00
C THR A 179 13.10 9.65 3.40
N LEU A 180 14.18 9.67 4.19
CA LEU A 180 15.50 9.20 3.78
C LEU A 180 15.50 7.72 3.38
N LEU A 181 14.80 6.88 4.15
CA LEU A 181 14.64 5.46 3.83
C LEU A 181 13.92 5.26 2.49
N ARG A 182 12.88 6.06 2.20
CA ARG A 182 12.16 6.02 0.92
C ARG A 182 13.04 6.41 -0.28
N LEU A 183 14.09 7.20 -0.04
CA LEU A 183 15.06 7.63 -1.05
C LEU A 183 16.28 6.69 -1.13
N GLY A 184 16.28 5.59 -0.37
CA GLY A 184 17.41 4.65 -0.33
C GLY A 184 18.63 5.16 0.45
N ARG A 185 18.53 6.28 1.17
CA ARG A 185 19.59 6.83 2.03
C ARG A 185 19.58 6.13 3.38
N VAL A 186 19.88 4.83 3.36
CA VAL A 186 19.65 3.90 4.48
C VAL A 186 20.40 4.30 5.76
N ASP A 187 21.70 4.55 5.69
CA ASP A 187 22.48 4.85 6.91
C ASP A 187 22.02 6.17 7.57
N ALA A 188 21.77 7.21 6.77
CA ALA A 188 21.21 8.47 7.26
C ALA A 188 19.80 8.28 7.86
N ALA A 189 18.99 7.37 7.31
CA ALA A 189 17.69 7.01 7.88
C ALA A 189 17.84 6.35 9.25
N VAL A 190 18.79 5.41 9.40
CA VAL A 190 19.08 4.73 10.68
C VAL A 190 19.44 5.76 11.76
N GLU A 191 20.31 6.72 11.46
CA GLU A 191 20.68 7.79 12.41
C GLU A 191 19.46 8.58 12.91
N ARG A 192 18.59 9.02 12.00
CA ARG A 192 17.41 9.82 12.34
C ARG A 192 16.35 9.02 13.10
N LEU A 193 16.15 7.75 12.73
CA LEU A 193 15.20 6.87 13.40
C LEU A 193 15.67 6.49 14.81
N LYS A 194 16.98 6.22 15.00
CA LYS A 194 17.56 6.05 16.33
C LYS A 194 17.38 7.30 17.19
N ARG A 195 17.65 8.49 16.62
CA ARG A 195 17.44 9.75 17.34
C ARG A 195 15.98 9.97 17.76
N ALA A 196 15.02 9.57 16.92
CA ALA A 196 13.60 9.63 17.28
C ALA A 196 13.29 8.75 18.51
N LEU A 197 13.85 7.53 18.56
CA LEU A 197 13.66 6.60 19.67
C LEU A 197 14.41 7.01 20.95
N GLU A 198 15.55 7.70 20.84
CA GLU A 198 16.23 8.30 21.99
C GLU A 198 15.38 9.41 22.63
N LEU A 199 14.71 10.23 21.82
CA LEU A 199 13.85 11.32 22.28
C LEU A 199 12.53 10.80 22.85
N ALA A 200 11.98 9.74 22.27
CA ALA A 200 10.73 9.12 22.69
C ALA A 200 10.80 7.59 22.52
N PRO A 201 11.26 6.84 23.53
CA PRO A 201 11.43 5.38 23.44
C PRO A 201 10.13 4.60 23.17
N ASP A 202 8.99 5.14 23.60
CA ASP A 202 7.67 4.54 23.41
C ASP A 202 7.01 4.93 22.08
N LEU A 203 7.68 5.73 21.23
CA LEU A 203 7.16 6.10 19.92
C LEU A 203 7.23 4.87 19.00
N ALA A 204 6.07 4.26 18.74
CA ALA A 204 5.99 2.97 18.06
C ALA A 204 6.38 3.03 16.56
N ALA A 205 5.92 4.06 15.83
CA ALA A 205 6.07 4.13 14.37
C ALA A 205 7.53 4.08 13.84
N PRO A 206 8.53 4.77 14.44
CA PRO A 206 9.93 4.67 14.03
C PRO A 206 10.52 3.27 14.09
N GLN A 207 10.04 2.39 14.98
CA GLN A 207 10.62 1.05 15.15
C GLN A 207 10.45 0.19 13.90
N GLY A 208 9.25 0.16 13.31
CA GLY A 208 9.02 -0.54 12.05
C GLY A 208 9.86 0.02 10.89
N HIS A 209 10.07 1.34 10.85
CA HIS A 209 10.95 1.96 9.84
C HIS A 209 12.43 1.64 10.07
N LEU A 210 12.86 1.58 11.33
CA LEU A 210 14.24 1.24 11.68
C LEU A 210 14.53 -0.22 11.33
N LEU A 211 13.59 -1.12 11.62
CA LEU A 211 13.68 -2.52 11.26
C LEU A 211 13.82 -2.70 9.74
N ARG A 212 13.04 -1.94 8.96
CA ARG A 212 13.16 -1.91 7.50
C ARG A 212 14.51 -1.35 7.04
N ALA A 213 15.00 -0.29 7.67
CA ALA A 213 16.30 0.29 7.35
C ALA A 213 17.44 -0.71 7.58
N TYR A 214 17.39 -1.47 8.68
CA TYR A 214 18.36 -2.54 8.93
C TYR A 214 18.29 -3.65 7.88
N ARG A 215 17.08 -4.09 7.49
CA ARG A 215 16.89 -5.07 6.40
C ARG A 215 17.51 -4.60 5.09
N GLU A 216 17.17 -3.40 4.63
CA GLU A 216 17.68 -2.84 3.37
C GLU A 216 19.18 -2.51 3.44
N GLY A 217 19.70 -2.28 4.65
CA GLY A 217 21.11 -2.03 4.93
C GLY A 217 21.97 -3.28 5.18
N ALA A 218 21.36 -4.48 5.18
CA ALA A 218 21.98 -5.74 5.61
C ALA A 218 22.64 -5.68 7.01
N GLN A 219 22.03 -4.94 7.94
CA GLN A 219 22.44 -4.82 9.36
C GLN A 219 21.67 -5.86 10.20
N TRP A 220 21.96 -7.14 9.96
CA TRP A 220 21.10 -8.21 10.46
C TRP A 220 21.15 -8.43 11.97
N ASP A 221 22.24 -8.08 12.66
CA ASP A 221 22.35 -8.29 14.11
C ASP A 221 21.40 -7.34 14.85
N GLU A 222 21.42 -6.06 14.48
CA GLU A 222 20.51 -5.05 15.00
C GLU A 222 19.06 -5.30 14.58
N GLU A 223 18.85 -5.80 13.37
CA GLU A 223 17.54 -6.19 12.87
C GLU A 223 16.91 -7.30 13.71
N GLU A 224 17.63 -8.40 13.92
CA GLU A 224 17.11 -9.55 14.66
C GLU A 224 16.84 -9.23 16.13
N ALA A 225 17.72 -8.43 16.74
CA ALA A 225 17.53 -7.92 18.11
C ALA A 225 16.26 -7.06 18.22
N LEU A 226 16.10 -6.08 17.32
CA LEU A 226 14.93 -5.19 17.32
C LEU A 226 13.64 -5.97 17.02
N PHE A 227 13.66 -6.90 16.06
CA PHE A 227 12.51 -7.74 15.74
C PHE A 227 12.07 -8.58 16.95
N ALA A 228 13.02 -9.19 17.67
CA ALA A 228 12.71 -9.99 18.86
C ALA A 228 12.03 -9.12 19.95
N GLU A 229 12.55 -7.92 20.20
CA GLU A 229 11.96 -6.96 21.14
C GLU A 229 10.55 -6.51 20.72
N MET A 230 10.37 -6.19 19.43
CA MET A 230 9.08 -5.79 18.87
C MET A 230 8.04 -6.91 18.99
N ARG A 231 8.42 -8.15 18.65
CA ARG A 231 7.53 -9.31 18.71
C ARG A 231 7.12 -9.63 20.14
N ALA A 232 8.05 -9.55 21.10
CA ALA A 232 7.75 -9.78 22.52
C ALA A 232 6.71 -8.80 23.10
N ARG A 233 6.70 -7.55 22.62
CA ARG A 233 5.75 -6.49 23.05
C ARG A 233 4.52 -6.35 22.16
N LEU A 234 4.37 -7.19 21.13
CA LEU A 234 3.31 -7.07 20.14
C LEU A 234 1.93 -7.07 20.82
N GLY A 235 1.66 -8.06 21.69
CA GLY A 235 0.37 -8.18 22.39
C GLY A 235 -0.02 -6.92 23.16
N ASP A 236 0.89 -6.41 24.00
CA ASP A 236 0.65 -5.21 24.82
C ASP A 236 0.48 -3.95 23.97
N THR A 237 1.28 -3.82 22.90
CA THR A 237 1.20 -2.66 21.99
C THR A 237 -0.14 -2.63 21.26
N LEU A 238 -0.59 -3.78 20.75
CA LEU A 238 -1.87 -3.89 20.08
C LEU A 238 -3.04 -3.66 21.05
N ALA A 239 -2.92 -4.11 22.31
CA ALA A 239 -3.91 -3.83 23.35
C ALA A 239 -4.05 -2.32 23.65
N ARG A 240 -2.96 -1.55 23.51
CA ARG A 240 -2.95 -0.08 23.60
C ARG A 240 -3.39 0.62 22.31
N ARG A 241 -3.86 -0.11 21.30
CA ARG A 241 -4.27 0.40 19.97
C ARG A 241 -3.16 1.17 19.25
N GLN A 242 -1.91 0.79 19.46
CA GLN A 242 -0.76 1.37 18.77
C GLN A 242 -0.33 0.48 17.61
N LEU A 243 0.04 1.10 16.49
CA LEU A 243 0.60 0.40 15.34
C LEU A 243 2.13 0.40 15.42
N LEU A 244 2.69 -0.77 15.73
CA LEU A 244 4.14 -0.97 15.87
C LEU A 244 4.88 -1.02 14.53
N ILE A 245 4.25 -1.69 13.56
CA ILE A 245 4.77 -1.91 12.22
C ILE A 245 3.59 -1.95 11.25
N SER A 246 3.76 -1.42 10.04
CA SER A 246 2.73 -1.54 9.01
C SER A 246 2.57 -3.00 8.58
N THR A 247 1.37 -3.39 8.14
CA THR A 247 1.10 -4.72 7.60
C THR A 247 1.99 -5.02 6.41
N GLN A 248 2.22 -4.01 5.55
CA GLN A 248 3.09 -4.15 4.38
C GLN A 248 4.54 -4.46 4.77
N ASP A 249 5.09 -3.77 5.78
CA ASP A 249 6.46 -4.02 6.23
C ASP A 249 6.57 -5.34 7.01
N ALA A 250 5.55 -5.69 7.81
CA ALA A 250 5.50 -6.94 8.58
C ALA A 250 5.63 -8.22 7.72
N LEU A 251 5.22 -8.16 6.44
CA LEU A 251 5.38 -9.26 5.49
C LEU A 251 6.85 -9.73 5.33
N PHE A 252 7.82 -8.86 5.54
CA PHE A 252 9.25 -9.15 5.35
C PHE A 252 9.93 -9.76 6.59
N TYR A 253 9.15 -10.04 7.65
CA TYR A 253 9.62 -10.56 8.93
C TYR A 253 8.88 -11.84 9.31
N PRO A 254 9.48 -12.71 10.14
CA PRO A 254 8.93 -14.04 10.45
C PRO A 254 7.82 -13.98 11.52
N PHE A 255 6.86 -13.08 11.36
CA PHE A 255 5.57 -13.14 12.05
C PHE A 255 4.74 -14.33 11.55
N SER A 256 3.99 -14.97 12.43
CA SER A 256 2.99 -16.00 12.07
C SER A 256 1.82 -15.40 11.30
N GLY A 257 1.03 -16.23 10.63
CA GLY A 257 -0.16 -15.77 9.93
C GLY A 257 -1.19 -15.11 10.86
N GLU A 258 -1.33 -15.61 12.09
CA GLU A 258 -2.17 -14.97 13.11
C GLU A 258 -1.62 -13.62 13.58
N GLU A 259 -0.31 -13.51 13.79
CA GLU A 259 0.33 -12.24 14.18
C GLU A 259 0.14 -11.19 13.07
N LEU A 260 0.34 -11.57 11.81
CA LEU A 260 0.08 -10.71 10.66
C LEU A 260 -1.38 -10.23 10.61
N ARG A 261 -2.35 -11.12 10.86
CA ARG A 261 -3.77 -10.75 10.93
C ARG A 261 -4.05 -9.74 12.05
N ARG A 262 -3.46 -9.93 13.23
CA ARG A 262 -3.62 -9.01 14.36
C ARG A 262 -3.00 -7.64 14.06
N ILE A 263 -1.83 -7.61 13.42
CA ILE A 263 -1.18 -6.39 12.92
C ILE A 263 -2.11 -5.69 11.91
N ALA A 264 -2.66 -6.42 10.96
CA ALA A 264 -3.58 -5.88 9.95
C ALA A 264 -4.86 -5.29 10.56
N SER A 265 -5.48 -5.96 11.53
CA SER A 265 -6.64 -5.40 12.25
C SER A 265 -6.31 -4.14 13.06
N ALA A 266 -5.11 -4.07 13.63
CA ALA A 266 -4.65 -2.85 14.30
C ALA A 266 -4.38 -1.73 13.30
N GLU A 267 -3.81 -2.03 12.13
CA GLU A 267 -3.64 -1.03 11.07
C GLU A 267 -5.00 -0.56 10.52
N ALA A 268 -5.98 -1.46 10.34
CA ALA A 268 -7.34 -1.07 9.96
C ALA A 268 -7.92 -0.03 10.93
N THR A 269 -7.76 -0.26 12.23
CA THR A 269 -8.22 0.67 13.28
C THR A 269 -7.39 1.95 13.30
N PHE A 270 -6.08 1.88 13.06
CA PHE A 270 -5.21 3.06 13.00
C PHE A 270 -5.54 3.95 11.80
N ARG A 271 -5.80 3.35 10.64
CA ARG A 271 -6.14 4.06 9.39
C ARG A 271 -7.57 4.58 9.38
N VAL A 272 -8.49 3.85 9.99
CA VAL A 272 -9.92 4.19 10.10
C VAL A 272 -10.38 4.03 11.56
N PRO A 273 -10.08 5.02 12.44
CA PRO A 273 -10.35 4.92 13.89
C PRO A 273 -11.82 4.79 14.27
N SER A 274 -12.71 5.35 13.46
CA SER A 274 -14.15 5.23 13.60
C SER A 274 -14.75 4.81 12.26
N LEU A 275 -15.55 3.74 12.29
CA LEU A 275 -16.22 3.27 11.08
C LEU A 275 -17.20 4.35 10.61
N PRO A 276 -17.03 4.86 9.39
CA PRO A 276 -17.90 5.92 8.91
C PRO A 276 -19.27 5.36 8.55
N ARG A 277 -20.27 6.25 8.47
CA ARG A 277 -21.61 5.86 8.02
C ARG A 277 -21.53 5.34 6.57
N PRO A 278 -22.12 4.15 6.28
CA PRO A 278 -22.18 3.62 4.93
C PRO A 278 -22.87 4.57 3.94
N VAL A 279 -22.36 4.62 2.71
CA VAL A 279 -22.96 5.37 1.58
C VAL A 279 -23.64 4.46 0.55
N ILE A 280 -23.67 3.15 0.84
CA ILE A 280 -24.30 2.11 0.01
C ILE A 280 -25.68 2.53 -0.50
N ARG A 281 -25.93 2.26 -1.78
CA ARG A 281 -27.25 2.38 -2.40
C ARG A 281 -27.85 0.99 -2.63
N PRO A 282 -29.17 0.79 -2.46
CA PRO A 282 -29.81 -0.45 -2.85
C PRO A 282 -29.51 -0.78 -4.31
N GLN A 283 -28.96 -1.96 -4.56
CA GLN A 283 -28.75 -2.47 -5.91
C GLN A 283 -29.86 -3.46 -6.27
N ALA A 284 -30.24 -3.50 -7.55
CA ALA A 284 -31.15 -4.53 -8.03
C ALA A 284 -30.51 -5.90 -7.80
N LYS A 285 -31.26 -6.84 -7.20
CA LYS A 285 -30.82 -8.23 -6.99
C LYS A 285 -30.86 -9.06 -8.28
N ALA A 286 -30.51 -8.43 -9.40
CA ALA A 286 -30.58 -9.02 -10.72
C ALA A 286 -29.42 -10.01 -10.93
N PRO A 287 -29.59 -11.02 -11.82
CA PRO A 287 -28.47 -11.79 -12.34
C PRO A 287 -27.50 -10.89 -13.13
N PRO A 288 -26.35 -11.42 -13.56
CA PRO A 288 -25.38 -10.70 -14.37
C PRO A 288 -25.99 -9.94 -15.58
N PRO A 289 -25.34 -8.86 -16.06
CA PRO A 289 -23.95 -8.49 -15.74
C PRO A 289 -23.78 -7.76 -14.40
N LEU A 290 -22.75 -8.15 -13.64
CA LEU A 290 -22.36 -7.46 -12.41
C LEU A 290 -21.41 -6.31 -12.72
N VAL A 291 -21.77 -5.10 -12.31
CA VAL A 291 -20.81 -3.98 -12.21
C VAL A 291 -19.81 -4.27 -11.09
N VAL A 292 -18.55 -4.48 -11.45
CA VAL A 292 -17.44 -4.75 -10.52
C VAL A 292 -16.48 -3.56 -10.53
N GLY A 293 -16.29 -2.95 -9.37
CA GLY A 293 -15.36 -1.83 -9.19
C GLY A 293 -14.00 -2.30 -8.70
N TYR A 294 -12.92 -1.81 -9.30
CA TYR A 294 -11.54 -2.05 -8.87
C TYR A 294 -10.94 -0.76 -8.33
N LEU A 295 -10.66 -0.71 -7.02
CA LEU A 295 -10.09 0.45 -6.34
C LEU A 295 -8.58 0.26 -6.19
N SER A 296 -7.77 1.16 -6.77
CA SER A 296 -6.32 1.05 -6.69
C SER A 296 -5.59 2.39 -6.85
N PRO A 297 -4.46 2.61 -6.16
CA PRO A 297 -3.50 3.64 -6.51
C PRO A 297 -2.57 3.26 -7.66
N ASP A 298 -2.64 2.02 -8.14
CA ASP A 298 -1.60 1.44 -8.99
C ASP A 298 -2.02 1.25 -10.45
N PHE A 299 -3.06 1.95 -10.92
CA PHE A 299 -3.39 2.05 -12.35
C PHE A 299 -2.38 2.92 -13.10
N ARG A 300 -1.15 2.41 -13.19
CA ARG A 300 0.08 3.06 -13.64
C ARG A 300 1.16 2.00 -13.91
N ASP A 301 2.38 2.38 -14.29
CA ASP A 301 3.50 1.45 -14.46
C ASP A 301 3.95 0.85 -13.11
N HIS A 302 3.25 -0.20 -12.69
CA HIS A 302 3.39 -0.80 -11.37
C HIS A 302 3.17 -2.31 -11.43
N ALA A 303 3.79 -3.03 -10.50
CA ALA A 303 3.73 -4.49 -10.40
C ALA A 303 2.28 -5.03 -10.43
N THR A 304 1.32 -4.33 -9.82
CA THR A 304 -0.10 -4.70 -9.86
C THR A 304 -0.65 -4.77 -11.29
N MET A 305 -0.29 -3.82 -12.16
CA MET A 305 -0.73 -3.82 -13.57
C MET A 305 0.14 -4.71 -14.45
N HIS A 306 1.40 -4.95 -14.08
CA HIS A 306 2.21 -5.98 -14.73
C HIS A 306 1.65 -7.38 -14.53
N LEU A 307 0.87 -7.58 -13.47
CA LEU A 307 0.18 -8.82 -13.15
C LEU A 307 -1.24 -8.83 -13.72
N ALA A 308 -2.11 -7.96 -13.21
CA ALA A 308 -3.54 -7.98 -13.48
C ALA A 308 -3.98 -7.08 -14.64
N GLY A 309 -3.07 -6.36 -15.31
CA GLY A 309 -3.45 -5.39 -16.33
C GLY A 309 -4.18 -5.98 -17.54
N ASP A 310 -3.92 -7.24 -17.86
CA ASP A 310 -4.62 -7.97 -18.92
C ASP A 310 -6.03 -8.41 -18.49
N LEU A 311 -6.34 -8.47 -17.19
CA LEU A 311 -7.65 -8.92 -16.71
C LEU A 311 -8.80 -8.11 -17.31
N PHE A 312 -8.64 -6.79 -17.36
CA PHE A 312 -9.74 -5.86 -17.63
C PHE A 312 -10.36 -6.04 -19.02
N ARG A 313 -9.55 -6.33 -20.04
CA ARG A 313 -10.04 -6.65 -21.40
C ARG A 313 -10.68 -8.03 -21.50
N HIS A 314 -10.32 -8.93 -20.58
CA HIS A 314 -10.66 -10.34 -20.64
C HIS A 314 -11.91 -10.69 -19.84
N HIS A 315 -12.50 -9.73 -19.13
CA HIS A 315 -13.82 -9.89 -18.55
C HIS A 315 -14.88 -10.15 -19.62
N ASP A 316 -15.70 -11.19 -19.41
CA ASP A 316 -16.91 -11.40 -20.20
C ASP A 316 -17.96 -10.37 -19.79
N ARG A 317 -18.27 -9.45 -20.71
CA ARG A 317 -19.19 -8.32 -20.44
C ARG A 317 -20.64 -8.71 -20.25
N SER A 318 -21.02 -9.90 -20.69
CA SER A 318 -22.33 -10.46 -20.36
C SER A 318 -22.42 -10.85 -18.88
N ARG A 319 -21.27 -11.02 -18.21
CA ARG A 319 -21.15 -11.48 -16.83
C ARG A 319 -20.67 -10.37 -15.89
N VAL A 320 -19.69 -9.58 -16.30
CA VAL A 320 -19.05 -8.53 -15.50
C VAL A 320 -18.79 -7.27 -16.34
N ILE A 321 -19.18 -6.12 -15.80
CA ILE A 321 -18.81 -4.80 -16.32
C ILE A 321 -17.75 -4.20 -15.39
N PRO A 322 -16.46 -4.22 -15.77
CA PRO A 322 -15.39 -3.70 -14.93
C PRO A 322 -15.37 -2.17 -14.92
N LYS A 323 -15.16 -1.57 -13.74
CA LYS A 323 -14.90 -0.14 -13.56
C LYS A 323 -13.61 0.06 -12.77
N ALA A 324 -12.73 0.96 -13.23
CA ALA A 324 -11.47 1.27 -12.57
C ALA A 324 -11.59 2.59 -11.78
N TYR A 325 -11.26 2.54 -10.49
CA TYR A 325 -11.30 3.67 -9.57
C TYR A 325 -9.89 4.00 -9.08
N SER A 326 -9.26 5.01 -9.71
CA SER A 326 -7.89 5.41 -9.39
C SER A 326 -7.85 6.37 -8.22
N VAL A 327 -6.97 6.10 -7.25
CA VAL A 327 -6.66 7.02 -6.14
C VAL A 327 -5.19 7.45 -6.09
N GLY A 328 -4.38 6.92 -7.00
CA GLY A 328 -2.95 7.17 -7.09
C GLY A 328 -2.59 8.18 -8.17
N PRO A 329 -1.30 8.53 -8.28
CA PRO A 329 -0.83 9.50 -9.25
C PRO A 329 -1.04 9.01 -10.69
N ASP A 330 -1.36 9.94 -11.58
CA ASP A 330 -1.21 9.76 -13.01
C ASP A 330 0.27 9.88 -13.37
N ASP A 331 0.87 8.81 -13.89
CA ASP A 331 2.27 8.76 -14.31
C ASP A 331 2.45 8.94 -15.83
N GLY A 332 1.38 9.16 -16.59
CA GLY A 332 1.40 9.27 -18.04
C GLY A 332 1.79 7.97 -18.77
N SER A 333 1.84 6.83 -18.08
CA SER A 333 2.23 5.56 -18.69
C SER A 333 1.18 4.99 -19.63
N ASP A 334 1.64 4.19 -20.61
CA ASP A 334 0.75 3.42 -21.48
C ASP A 334 -0.15 2.45 -20.70
N TRP A 335 0.30 1.99 -19.52
CA TRP A 335 -0.50 1.17 -18.62
C TRP A 335 -1.82 1.85 -18.24
N ARG A 336 -1.76 3.11 -17.82
CA ARG A 336 -2.97 3.83 -17.40
C ARG A 336 -3.95 4.01 -18.56
N SER A 337 -3.46 4.45 -19.71
CA SER A 337 -4.25 4.63 -20.93
C SER A 337 -4.89 3.32 -21.40
N ARG A 338 -4.12 2.22 -21.35
CA ARG A 338 -4.59 0.87 -21.67
C ARG A 338 -5.71 0.42 -20.75
N ILE A 339 -5.58 0.57 -19.43
CA ILE A 339 -6.66 0.19 -18.51
C ILE A 339 -7.91 1.05 -18.73
N ALA A 340 -7.75 2.35 -18.99
CA ALA A 340 -8.89 3.21 -19.29
C ALA A 340 -9.65 2.77 -20.56
N ALA A 341 -8.92 2.32 -21.59
CA ALA A 341 -9.49 1.76 -22.81
C ALA A 341 -10.14 0.39 -22.57
N ASP A 342 -9.46 -0.52 -21.86
CA ASP A 342 -9.93 -1.87 -21.54
C ASP A 342 -11.19 -1.83 -20.62
N CYS A 343 -11.36 -0.76 -19.83
CA CYS A 343 -12.58 -0.44 -19.07
C CYS A 343 -13.61 0.41 -19.86
N HIS A 344 -13.42 0.64 -21.16
CA HIS A 344 -14.36 1.33 -22.08
C HIS A 344 -14.96 2.65 -21.55
N GLY A 345 -14.11 3.52 -21.00
CA GLY A 345 -14.56 4.82 -20.47
C GLY A 345 -15.10 4.77 -19.04
N ALA A 346 -15.06 3.61 -18.38
CA ALA A 346 -15.38 3.46 -16.96
C ALA A 346 -14.11 3.56 -16.07
N PHE A 347 -13.22 4.48 -16.41
CA PHE A 347 -12.08 4.86 -15.58
C PHE A 347 -12.40 6.16 -14.84
N VAL A 348 -12.36 6.13 -13.52
CA VAL A 348 -12.72 7.27 -12.68
C VAL A 348 -11.53 7.64 -11.81
N ASP A 349 -11.02 8.85 -12.00
CA ASP A 349 -10.01 9.42 -11.11
C ASP A 349 -10.69 10.02 -9.86
N LEU A 350 -10.33 9.48 -8.70
CA LEU A 350 -10.82 9.87 -7.38
C LEU A 350 -9.75 10.62 -6.57
N ALA A 351 -8.57 10.86 -7.15
CA ALA A 351 -7.42 11.42 -6.44
C ALA A 351 -7.70 12.79 -5.81
N ALA A 352 -8.54 13.62 -6.43
CA ALA A 352 -8.93 14.94 -5.90
C ALA A 352 -10.16 14.93 -4.96
N MET A 353 -10.84 13.79 -4.83
CA MET A 353 -12.05 13.69 -3.99
C MET A 353 -11.68 13.37 -2.54
N THR A 354 -12.53 13.74 -1.57
CA THR A 354 -12.47 13.20 -0.21
C THR A 354 -12.91 11.74 -0.18
N ASP A 355 -12.56 10.97 0.86
CA ASP A 355 -12.91 9.54 0.93
C ASP A 355 -14.43 9.32 0.82
N ARG A 356 -15.21 10.17 1.50
CA ARG A 356 -16.68 10.12 1.45
C ARG A 356 -17.24 10.44 0.07
N ALA A 357 -16.71 11.47 -0.60
CA ALA A 357 -17.16 11.85 -1.94
C ALA A 357 -16.80 10.77 -2.97
N ALA A 358 -15.60 10.21 -2.88
CA ALA A 358 -15.15 9.08 -3.67
C ALA A 358 -16.06 7.85 -3.48
N ALA A 359 -16.36 7.48 -2.23
CA ALA A 359 -17.28 6.40 -1.94
C ALA A 359 -18.71 6.68 -2.47
N ALA A 360 -19.21 7.90 -2.32
CA ALA A 360 -20.53 8.28 -2.85
C ALA A 360 -20.59 8.20 -4.37
N ARG A 361 -19.50 8.53 -5.08
CA ARG A 361 -19.37 8.35 -6.52
C ARG A 361 -19.41 6.87 -6.90
N ILE A 362 -18.64 6.00 -6.23
CA ILE A 362 -18.66 4.55 -6.45
C ILE A 362 -20.08 3.99 -6.23
N ALA A 363 -20.76 4.40 -5.17
CA ALA A 363 -22.13 3.96 -4.88
C ALA A 363 -23.14 4.46 -5.94
N ALA A 364 -22.95 5.67 -6.48
CA ALA A 364 -23.78 6.22 -7.54
C ALA A 364 -23.63 5.47 -8.87
N ASP A 365 -22.44 4.88 -9.10
CA ASP A 365 -22.12 4.12 -10.31
C ASP A 365 -22.74 2.71 -10.34
N GLY A 366 -23.46 2.30 -9.28
CA GLY A 366 -24.19 1.02 -9.25
C GLY A 366 -23.29 -0.20 -9.01
N VAL A 367 -22.18 -0.05 -8.29
CA VAL A 367 -21.22 -1.14 -8.07
C VAL A 367 -21.83 -2.25 -7.19
N HIS A 368 -21.86 -3.48 -7.70
CA HIS A 368 -22.34 -4.66 -7.00
C HIS A 368 -21.25 -5.26 -6.09
N VAL A 369 -20.03 -5.34 -6.64
CA VAL A 369 -18.85 -5.85 -5.93
C VAL A 369 -17.72 -4.84 -6.06
N LEU A 370 -17.16 -4.39 -4.94
CA LEU A 370 -15.94 -3.58 -4.91
C LEU A 370 -14.75 -4.47 -4.55
N ILE A 371 -13.71 -4.46 -5.38
CA ILE A 371 -12.42 -5.09 -5.09
C ILE A 371 -11.41 -4.00 -4.74
N ASP A 372 -10.92 -3.99 -3.51
CA ASP A 372 -9.80 -3.17 -3.09
C ASP A 372 -8.49 -3.88 -3.43
N LEU A 373 -7.71 -3.29 -4.34
CA LEU A 373 -6.47 -3.89 -4.82
C LEU A 373 -5.27 -3.65 -3.91
N SER A 374 -5.42 -2.86 -2.84
CA SER A 374 -4.27 -2.22 -2.20
C SER A 374 -4.36 -2.11 -0.68
N VAL A 375 -5.54 -1.81 -0.14
CA VAL A 375 -5.89 -1.68 1.29
C VAL A 375 -4.95 -0.76 2.09
N PHE A 376 -3.75 -1.21 2.44
CA PHE A 376 -2.75 -0.49 3.25
C PHE A 376 -1.43 -0.23 2.53
N THR A 377 -1.32 -0.58 1.25
CA THR A 377 -0.14 -0.27 0.46
C THR A 377 -0.02 1.24 0.19
N ARG A 378 1.12 1.67 -0.35
CA ARG A 378 1.41 3.08 -0.59
C ARG A 378 0.31 3.73 -1.45
N HIS A 379 -0.11 4.94 -1.05
CA HIS A 379 -1.19 5.72 -1.67
C HIS A 379 -2.59 5.09 -1.57
N ALA A 380 -2.76 3.95 -0.91
CA ALA A 380 -4.07 3.38 -0.66
C ALA A 380 -4.93 4.30 0.22
N ARG A 381 -6.23 4.28 -0.02
CA ARG A 381 -7.24 5.09 0.69
C ARG A 381 -8.32 4.19 1.29
N PRO A 382 -8.01 3.44 2.37
CA PRO A 382 -8.92 2.44 2.92
C PRO A 382 -10.24 3.03 3.45
N GLY A 383 -10.27 4.32 3.79
CA GLY A 383 -11.49 5.00 4.20
C GLY A 383 -12.60 5.01 3.14
N ILE A 384 -12.25 4.94 1.84
CA ILE A 384 -13.22 4.82 0.74
C ILE A 384 -14.01 3.51 0.86
N ALA A 385 -13.31 2.38 1.00
CA ALA A 385 -13.95 1.08 1.18
C ALA A 385 -14.66 0.97 2.56
N ALA A 386 -14.16 1.66 3.59
CA ALA A 386 -14.80 1.71 4.91
C ALA A 386 -16.17 2.40 4.90
N HIS A 387 -16.40 3.34 3.97
CA HIS A 387 -17.73 3.90 3.70
C HIS A 387 -18.70 2.90 3.03
N ARG A 388 -18.26 1.67 2.77
CA ARG A 388 -19.03 0.59 2.15
C ARG A 388 -19.86 1.03 0.93
N PRO A 389 -19.23 1.55 -0.14
CA PRO A 389 -19.96 2.00 -1.32
C PRO A 389 -20.60 0.86 -2.14
N ALA A 390 -20.18 -0.39 -1.93
CA ALA A 390 -20.76 -1.58 -2.55
C ALA A 390 -21.31 -2.57 -1.50
N PRO A 391 -22.36 -3.37 -1.84
CA PRO A 391 -22.91 -4.37 -0.93
C PRO A 391 -21.95 -5.51 -0.60
N VAL A 392 -21.16 -5.96 -1.58
CA VAL A 392 -20.11 -6.97 -1.42
C VAL A 392 -18.77 -6.29 -1.65
N GLN A 393 -17.81 -6.51 -0.74
CA GLN A 393 -16.45 -5.98 -0.90
C GLN A 393 -15.42 -7.08 -0.70
N ALA A 394 -14.38 -7.08 -1.53
CA ALA A 394 -13.28 -8.04 -1.45
C ALA A 394 -11.93 -7.34 -1.46
N VAL A 395 -10.92 -7.95 -0.85
CA VAL A 395 -9.51 -7.60 -1.08
C VAL A 395 -8.91 -8.56 -2.10
N TRP A 396 -8.13 -8.00 -3.03
CA TRP A 396 -7.34 -8.84 -3.92
C TRP A 396 -6.06 -8.17 -4.42
N LEU A 397 -5.06 -9.03 -4.53
CA LEU A 397 -3.72 -8.91 -5.08
C LEU A 397 -2.69 -8.08 -4.32
N GLY A 398 -2.84 -6.76 -4.19
CA GLY A 398 -1.70 -5.91 -3.83
C GLY A 398 -1.15 -6.07 -2.41
N LEU A 399 -1.94 -6.65 -1.49
CA LEU A 399 -1.50 -7.01 -0.14
C LEU A 399 -1.47 -8.54 0.02
N ALA A 400 -0.27 -9.10 0.23
CA ALA A 400 -0.04 -10.53 0.42
C ALA A 400 -0.32 -11.00 1.86
N ALA A 401 -1.43 -10.54 2.44
CA ALA A 401 -1.93 -10.89 3.77
C ALA A 401 -3.42 -10.55 3.88
N SER A 402 -4.05 -11.03 4.97
CA SER A 402 -5.34 -10.52 5.45
C SER A 402 -5.33 -9.01 5.55
N SER A 403 -6.42 -8.34 5.16
CA SER A 403 -6.61 -6.91 5.45
C SER A 403 -6.89 -6.65 6.92
N GLY A 404 -7.47 -7.61 7.64
CA GLY A 404 -7.88 -7.39 9.03
C GLY A 404 -9.03 -6.38 9.15
N ALA A 405 -9.55 -5.90 8.03
CA ALA A 405 -10.44 -4.76 7.95
C ALA A 405 -11.90 -5.20 8.00
N PRO A 406 -12.72 -4.72 8.95
CA PRO A 406 -14.08 -5.20 9.17
C PRO A 406 -15.07 -4.79 8.05
N TRP A 407 -14.64 -3.97 7.10
CA TRP A 407 -15.46 -3.55 5.95
C TRP A 407 -15.21 -4.38 4.68
N LEU A 408 -14.25 -5.31 4.68
CA LEU A 408 -13.99 -6.23 3.56
C LEU A 408 -14.55 -7.60 3.89
N ASP A 409 -15.42 -8.12 3.02
CA ASP A 409 -16.17 -9.35 3.27
C ASP A 409 -15.39 -10.59 2.82
N TYR A 410 -14.66 -10.47 1.71
CA TYR A 410 -13.95 -11.57 1.06
C TYR A 410 -12.47 -11.27 0.79
N ALA A 411 -11.64 -12.31 0.76
CA ALA A 411 -10.28 -12.28 0.21
C ALA A 411 -10.15 -13.31 -0.92
N VAL A 412 -9.59 -12.89 -2.05
CA VAL A 412 -9.33 -13.78 -3.19
C VAL A 412 -7.98 -14.47 -3.02
N VAL A 413 -7.99 -15.80 -2.96
CA VAL A 413 -6.85 -16.67 -2.68
C VAL A 413 -6.90 -17.93 -3.57
N ASP A 414 -6.01 -18.90 -3.34
CA ASP A 414 -6.08 -20.24 -3.93
C ASP A 414 -5.77 -21.33 -2.88
N PRO A 415 -6.10 -22.61 -3.12
CA PRO A 415 -5.92 -23.70 -2.16
C PRO A 415 -4.46 -24.03 -1.81
N VAL A 416 -3.51 -23.80 -2.71
CA VAL A 416 -2.08 -24.11 -2.50
C VAL A 416 -1.42 -23.02 -1.65
N LEU A 417 -1.76 -21.77 -1.95
CA LEU A 417 -1.34 -20.57 -1.24
C LEU A 417 -1.89 -20.54 0.19
N VAL A 418 -3.19 -20.82 0.35
CA VAL A 418 -3.88 -20.81 1.65
C VAL A 418 -4.52 -22.19 1.86
N PRO A 419 -3.77 -23.19 2.36
CA PRO A 419 -4.35 -24.48 2.73
C PRO A 419 -5.41 -24.32 3.84
N PRO A 420 -6.27 -25.33 4.06
CA PRO A 420 -7.35 -25.26 5.07
C PRO A 420 -6.88 -24.78 6.45
N ASP A 421 -5.73 -25.25 6.92
CA ASP A 421 -5.16 -24.89 8.23
C ASP A 421 -4.76 -23.41 8.34
N HIS A 422 -4.64 -22.70 7.22
CA HIS A 422 -4.32 -21.28 7.19
C HIS A 422 -5.57 -20.37 7.17
N ALA A 423 -6.79 -20.93 7.21
CA ALA A 423 -8.01 -20.12 7.22
C ALA A 423 -8.06 -19.13 8.40
N GLY A 424 -7.53 -19.51 9.57
CA GLY A 424 -7.44 -18.64 10.75
C GLY A 424 -6.56 -17.40 10.58
N HIS A 425 -5.70 -17.38 9.55
CA HIS A 425 -4.85 -16.23 9.21
C HIS A 425 -5.62 -15.08 8.54
N PHE A 426 -6.90 -15.25 8.22
CA PHE A 426 -7.72 -14.26 7.55
C PHE A 426 -8.88 -13.77 8.43
N SER A 427 -9.21 -12.50 8.30
CA SER A 427 -10.45 -11.93 8.84
C SER A 427 -11.63 -12.10 7.88
N GLU A 428 -11.32 -12.12 6.60
CA GLU A 428 -12.24 -12.22 5.49
C GLU A 428 -12.63 -13.67 5.23
N THR A 429 -13.77 -13.83 4.60
CA THR A 429 -14.18 -15.10 4.01
C THR A 429 -13.37 -15.37 2.73
N LEU A 430 -13.09 -16.62 2.38
CA LEU A 430 -12.18 -16.92 1.28
C LEU A 430 -12.92 -17.23 -0.03
N ILE A 431 -12.53 -16.57 -1.12
CA ILE A 431 -12.83 -16.98 -2.50
C ILE A 431 -11.58 -17.69 -3.02
N ARG A 432 -11.67 -19.00 -3.23
CA ARG A 432 -10.55 -19.84 -3.67
C ARG A 432 -10.65 -20.08 -5.17
N LEU A 433 -9.73 -19.48 -5.93
CA LEU A 433 -9.56 -19.73 -7.35
C LEU A 433 -8.88 -21.09 -7.58
N PRO A 434 -9.17 -21.79 -8.69
CA PRO A 434 -8.75 -23.19 -8.87
C PRO A 434 -7.24 -23.37 -9.04
N HIS A 435 -6.53 -22.43 -9.68
CA HIS A 435 -5.12 -22.60 -10.06
C HIS A 435 -4.18 -21.70 -9.25
N SER A 436 -4.40 -20.39 -9.28
CA SER A 436 -3.60 -19.42 -8.55
C SER A 436 -4.41 -18.17 -8.23
N TYR A 437 -4.11 -17.51 -7.12
CA TYR A 437 -4.69 -16.21 -6.79
C TYR A 437 -4.05 -15.07 -7.59
N GLN A 438 -2.85 -15.28 -8.13
CA GLN A 438 -2.08 -14.26 -8.83
C GLN A 438 -2.48 -14.24 -10.30
N ALA A 439 -3.06 -13.13 -10.75
CA ALA A 439 -3.23 -12.87 -12.18
C ALA A 439 -1.87 -12.59 -12.82
N ASN A 440 -1.70 -13.00 -14.07
CA ASN A 440 -0.55 -12.60 -14.88
C ASN A 440 -1.01 -12.22 -16.29
N GLN A 441 -0.14 -11.49 -16.98
CA GLN A 441 -0.28 -11.25 -18.41
C GLN A 441 -0.24 -12.55 -19.21
N ALA A 442 -0.84 -12.51 -20.39
CA ALA A 442 -0.70 -13.59 -21.36
C ALA A 442 0.78 -13.91 -21.60
N TRP A 443 1.11 -15.21 -21.64
CA TRP A 443 2.48 -15.60 -21.97
C TRP A 443 2.79 -15.24 -23.42
N SER A 444 4.02 -14.79 -23.65
CA SER A 444 4.60 -14.63 -24.98
C SER A 444 6.04 -15.17 -24.96
N PRO A 445 6.51 -15.77 -26.07
CA PRO A 445 7.88 -16.23 -26.16
C PRO A 445 8.88 -15.10 -25.87
N PRO A 446 9.95 -15.38 -25.11
CA PRO A 446 10.98 -14.38 -24.87
C PRO A 446 11.63 -13.97 -26.19
N GLY A 447 11.91 -12.68 -26.34
CA GLY A 447 12.68 -12.14 -27.46
C GLY A 447 14.15 -12.52 -27.40
N SER A 448 15.03 -11.76 -28.07
CA SER A 448 16.47 -11.99 -28.05
C SER A 448 17.02 -11.98 -26.62
N ILE A 449 17.63 -13.10 -26.21
CA ILE A 449 18.27 -13.23 -24.89
C ILE A 449 19.67 -12.62 -24.98
N PRO A 450 20.05 -11.68 -24.09
CA PRO A 450 21.40 -11.12 -24.08
C PRO A 450 22.44 -12.18 -23.72
N ASP A 451 23.63 -12.06 -24.29
CA ASP A 451 24.74 -12.95 -23.96
C ASP A 451 25.19 -12.75 -22.52
N ARG A 452 25.64 -13.83 -21.86
CA ARG A 452 26.15 -13.78 -20.48
C ARG A 452 27.28 -12.75 -20.31
N ALA A 453 28.16 -12.64 -21.30
CA ALA A 453 29.27 -11.68 -21.27
C ALA A 453 28.79 -10.22 -21.21
N GLU A 454 27.72 -9.87 -21.95
CA GLU A 454 27.11 -8.53 -21.92
C GLU A 454 26.51 -8.19 -20.56
N LEU A 455 26.12 -9.22 -19.80
CA LEU A 455 25.51 -9.12 -18.48
C LEU A 455 26.53 -9.21 -17.33
N GLY A 456 27.83 -9.32 -17.64
CA GLY A 456 28.88 -9.51 -16.64
C GLY A 456 28.84 -10.89 -15.95
N LEU A 457 28.22 -11.88 -16.59
CA LEU A 457 28.10 -13.25 -16.10
C LEU A 457 29.21 -14.14 -16.66
N PRO A 458 29.63 -15.18 -15.94
CA PRO A 458 30.62 -16.13 -16.44
C PRO A 458 30.06 -16.93 -17.62
N ALA A 459 30.93 -17.22 -18.60
CA ALA A 459 30.58 -18.01 -19.78
C ALA A 459 30.20 -19.46 -19.45
N THR A 460 30.75 -20.01 -18.37
CA THR A 460 30.50 -21.37 -17.88
C THR A 460 30.12 -21.36 -16.41
N GLY A 461 29.50 -22.45 -15.95
CA GLY A 461 29.03 -22.58 -14.57
C GLY A 461 27.58 -22.12 -14.42
N VAL A 462 26.99 -22.51 -13.28
CA VAL A 462 25.57 -22.24 -12.99
C VAL A 462 25.39 -20.81 -12.49
N VAL A 463 24.45 -20.10 -13.11
CA VAL A 463 23.99 -18.78 -12.67
C VAL A 463 22.73 -18.97 -11.84
N PHE A 464 22.90 -19.04 -10.51
CA PHE A 464 21.79 -18.87 -9.60
C PHE A 464 21.36 -17.41 -9.60
N CYS A 465 20.06 -17.14 -9.49
CA CYS A 465 19.58 -15.76 -9.39
C CYS A 465 18.53 -15.58 -8.30
N SER A 466 18.45 -14.37 -7.77
CA SER A 466 17.30 -13.90 -6.98
C SER A 466 17.13 -12.40 -7.21
N PHE A 467 16.17 -12.05 -8.07
CA PHE A 467 15.85 -10.65 -8.38
C PHE A 467 14.81 -10.04 -7.45
N ASN A 468 14.59 -10.66 -6.29
CA ASN A 468 13.80 -10.07 -5.22
C ASN A 468 14.46 -8.75 -4.76
N GLY A 469 13.64 -7.74 -4.43
CA GLY A 469 14.15 -6.53 -3.80
C GLY A 469 14.69 -6.80 -2.40
N HIS A 470 15.68 -6.02 -1.94
CA HIS A 470 16.41 -6.26 -0.69
C HIS A 470 15.56 -6.27 0.59
N ARG A 471 14.34 -5.75 0.55
CA ARG A 471 13.37 -5.96 1.65
C ARG A 471 13.06 -7.44 1.92
N LYS A 472 13.18 -8.30 0.91
CA LYS A 472 12.99 -9.76 1.02
C LYS A 472 14.27 -10.51 1.42
N LEU A 473 15.41 -9.82 1.56
CA LEU A 473 16.70 -10.43 1.78
C LEU A 473 17.02 -10.55 3.28
N ASP A 474 16.57 -11.64 3.88
CA ASP A 474 16.92 -11.96 5.26
C ASP A 474 18.23 -12.74 5.42
N ARG A 475 18.82 -12.69 6.62
CA ARG A 475 20.06 -13.42 6.93
C ARG A 475 19.94 -14.90 6.58
N ALA A 476 18.84 -15.55 6.95
CA ALA A 476 18.68 -16.99 6.74
C ALA A 476 18.61 -17.33 5.24
N SER A 477 17.86 -16.55 4.45
CA SER A 477 17.83 -16.69 2.99
C SER A 477 19.22 -16.51 2.36
N PHE A 478 19.94 -15.44 2.69
CA PHE A 478 21.27 -15.20 2.12
C PHE A 478 22.28 -16.28 2.53
N SER A 479 22.25 -16.69 3.80
CA SER A 479 23.13 -17.74 4.33
C SER A 479 22.89 -19.08 3.65
N LEU A 480 21.62 -19.42 3.39
CA LEU A 480 21.24 -20.62 2.62
C LEU A 480 21.80 -20.56 1.19
N TRP A 481 21.70 -19.40 0.52
CA TRP A 481 22.25 -19.26 -0.84
C TRP A 481 23.78 -19.32 -0.87
N LEU A 482 24.48 -18.76 0.13
CA LEU A 482 25.92 -18.95 0.27
C LEU A 482 26.30 -20.41 0.49
N ALA A 483 25.49 -21.16 1.26
CA ALA A 483 25.68 -22.60 1.42
C ALA A 483 25.51 -23.36 0.10
N VAL A 484 24.55 -22.97 -0.75
CA VAL A 484 24.41 -23.51 -2.12
C VAL A 484 25.66 -23.20 -2.96
N LEU A 485 26.18 -21.97 -2.90
CA LEU A 485 27.41 -21.61 -3.60
C LEU A 485 28.61 -22.45 -3.11
N ALA A 486 28.69 -22.77 -1.82
CA ALA A 486 29.73 -23.63 -1.27
C ALA A 486 29.70 -25.05 -1.86
N THR A 487 28.50 -25.59 -2.13
CA THR A 487 28.35 -26.96 -2.64
C THR A 487 28.45 -27.05 -4.16
N VAL A 488 28.34 -25.94 -4.90
CA VAL A 488 28.41 -25.92 -6.38
C VAL A 488 29.58 -25.05 -6.84
N PRO A 489 30.80 -25.60 -6.98
CA PRO A 489 31.97 -24.86 -7.44
C PRO A 489 31.77 -24.21 -8.81
N GLY A 490 32.31 -23.00 -9.00
CA GLY A 490 32.20 -22.25 -10.26
C GLY A 490 30.82 -21.62 -10.54
N SER A 491 29.82 -21.84 -9.67
CA SER A 491 28.54 -21.15 -9.76
C SER A 491 28.62 -19.72 -9.22
N VAL A 492 27.71 -18.86 -9.66
CA VAL A 492 27.55 -17.48 -9.18
C VAL A 492 26.12 -17.24 -8.70
N LEU A 493 25.95 -16.24 -7.82
CA LEU A 493 24.65 -15.74 -7.39
C LEU A 493 24.44 -14.34 -7.96
N TRP A 494 23.38 -14.18 -8.76
CA TRP A 494 23.04 -12.94 -9.44
C TRP A 494 21.82 -12.26 -8.81
N GLN A 495 22.00 -11.06 -8.26
CA GLN A 495 20.97 -10.33 -7.52
C GLN A 495 20.86 -8.88 -7.98
N LEU A 496 19.76 -8.20 -7.65
CA LEU A 496 19.68 -6.75 -7.81
C LEU A 496 20.78 -6.06 -6.99
N ALA A 497 21.39 -5.02 -7.54
CA ALA A 497 22.41 -4.24 -6.84
C ALA A 497 21.82 -3.59 -5.57
N PRO A 498 22.40 -3.84 -4.38
CA PRO A 498 22.03 -3.15 -3.15
C PRO A 498 22.69 -1.76 -3.07
N PRO A 499 22.27 -0.90 -2.14
CA PRO A 499 23.04 0.29 -1.78
C PRO A 499 24.48 -0.08 -1.37
N ASP A 500 25.45 0.81 -1.61
CA ASP A 500 26.88 0.51 -1.43
C ASP A 500 27.24 -0.02 -0.03
N ALA A 501 26.66 0.57 1.03
CA ALA A 501 26.89 0.12 2.39
C ALA A 501 26.36 -1.31 2.65
N ALA A 502 25.19 -1.63 2.10
CA ALA A 502 24.62 -2.97 2.17
C ALA A 502 25.44 -3.96 1.32
N ARG A 503 25.92 -3.54 0.14
CA ARG A 503 26.83 -4.33 -0.70
C ARG A 503 28.07 -4.77 0.08
N ALA A 504 28.74 -3.83 0.75
CA ALA A 504 29.94 -4.12 1.53
C ALA A 504 29.68 -5.14 2.64
N ARG A 505 28.54 -5.04 3.34
CA ARG A 505 28.13 -5.99 4.40
C ARG A 505 27.82 -7.39 3.83
N LEU A 506 27.13 -7.46 2.69
CA LEU A 506 26.83 -8.74 2.03
C LEU A 506 28.09 -9.44 1.51
N GLU A 507 29.03 -8.69 0.92
CA GLU A 507 30.33 -9.21 0.50
C GLU A 507 31.19 -9.64 1.69
N GLN A 508 31.14 -8.93 2.82
CA GLN A 508 31.79 -9.35 4.06
C GLN A 508 31.19 -10.65 4.60
N ALA A 509 29.86 -10.80 4.59
CA ALA A 509 29.18 -12.03 5.00
C ALA A 509 29.58 -13.21 4.11
N ALA A 510 29.74 -13.00 2.79
CA ALA A 510 30.25 -14.02 1.89
C ALA A 510 31.69 -14.44 2.24
N ARG A 511 32.60 -13.49 2.49
CA ARG A 511 33.98 -13.80 2.93
C ARG A 511 33.98 -14.60 4.23
N ALA A 512 33.15 -14.22 5.21
CA ALA A 512 33.02 -14.92 6.48
C ALA A 512 32.50 -16.37 6.30
N ALA A 513 31.67 -16.62 5.30
CA ALA A 513 31.20 -17.94 4.91
C ALA A 513 32.19 -18.72 4.02
N GLY A 514 33.39 -18.18 3.75
CA GLY A 514 34.38 -18.81 2.87
C GLY A 514 34.04 -18.73 1.38
N ILE A 515 33.14 -17.83 0.98
CA ILE A 515 32.76 -17.61 -0.42
C ILE A 515 33.48 -16.37 -0.95
N ASP A 516 34.13 -16.51 -2.10
CA ASP A 516 34.71 -15.38 -2.84
C ASP A 516 33.59 -14.39 -3.23
N PRO A 517 33.65 -13.12 -2.80
CA PRO A 517 32.68 -12.10 -3.18
C PRO A 517 32.57 -11.87 -4.69
N GLY A 518 33.59 -12.24 -5.48
CA GLY A 518 33.51 -12.24 -6.95
C GLY A 518 32.43 -13.18 -7.51
N ARG A 519 31.91 -14.12 -6.70
CA ARG A 519 30.78 -14.98 -7.04
C ARG A 519 29.41 -14.33 -6.80
N LEU A 520 29.38 -13.15 -6.19
CA LEU A 520 28.17 -12.33 -6.06
C LEU A 520 28.15 -11.31 -7.18
N ILE A 521 27.22 -11.47 -8.12
CA ILE A 521 27.05 -10.57 -9.26
C ILE A 521 25.88 -9.63 -8.96
N TRP A 522 26.14 -8.33 -9.04
CA TRP A 522 25.16 -7.28 -8.72
C TRP A 522 24.62 -6.64 -10.01
N ALA A 523 23.35 -6.90 -10.31
CA ALA A 523 22.66 -6.41 -11.50
C ALA A 523 22.14 -4.97 -11.30
N PRO A 524 22.43 -4.03 -12.20
CA PRO A 524 21.88 -2.67 -12.11
C PRO A 524 20.36 -2.68 -12.33
N PRO A 525 19.63 -1.62 -11.91
CA PRO A 525 18.24 -1.44 -12.31
C PRO A 525 18.16 -1.26 -13.83
N LEU A 526 17.13 -1.84 -14.46
CA LEU A 526 16.88 -1.75 -15.90
C LEU A 526 15.39 -1.48 -16.17
N PRO A 527 15.05 -0.88 -17.32
CA PRO A 527 13.68 -0.87 -17.82
C PRO A 527 13.11 -2.29 -17.88
N ARG A 528 11.80 -2.43 -17.64
CA ARG A 528 11.15 -3.73 -17.43
C ARG A 528 11.45 -4.75 -18.55
N ASP A 529 11.34 -4.36 -19.81
CA ASP A 529 11.54 -5.30 -20.93
C ASP A 529 12.99 -5.77 -21.05
N GLN A 530 13.95 -4.93 -20.66
CA GLN A 530 15.36 -5.34 -20.56
C GLN A 530 15.58 -6.23 -19.35
N HIS A 531 14.95 -5.91 -18.21
CA HIS A 531 14.98 -6.76 -17.02
C HIS A 531 14.41 -8.15 -17.30
N LEU A 532 13.27 -8.28 -17.97
CA LEU A 532 12.72 -9.60 -18.30
C LEU A 532 13.70 -10.41 -19.15
N ARG A 533 14.19 -9.84 -20.25
CA ARG A 533 15.13 -10.53 -21.14
C ARG A 533 16.40 -10.99 -20.45
N ARG A 534 16.94 -10.19 -19.51
CA ARG A 534 18.13 -10.61 -18.75
C ARG A 534 17.87 -11.84 -17.88
N ILE A 535 16.66 -11.99 -17.34
CA ILE A 535 16.35 -13.11 -16.43
C ILE A 535 16.57 -14.44 -17.14
N ALA A 536 16.26 -14.54 -18.43
CA ALA A 536 16.45 -15.77 -19.20
C ALA A 536 17.91 -16.28 -19.25
N ALA A 537 18.90 -15.43 -18.97
CA ALA A 537 20.31 -15.80 -18.89
C ALA A 537 20.69 -16.55 -17.58
N ALA A 538 19.81 -16.54 -16.58
CA ALA A 538 19.98 -17.31 -15.35
C ALA A 538 19.52 -18.77 -15.53
N ASP A 539 20.09 -19.68 -14.73
CA ASP A 539 19.81 -21.12 -14.81
C ASP A 539 18.73 -21.57 -13.83
N LEU A 540 18.81 -21.10 -12.58
CA LEU A 540 17.88 -21.44 -11.51
C LEU A 540 17.63 -20.23 -10.60
N PHE A 541 16.37 -19.93 -10.33
CA PHE A 541 15.99 -18.91 -9.35
C PHE A 541 15.95 -19.51 -7.95
N LEU A 542 16.63 -18.86 -6.99
CA LEU A 542 16.61 -19.22 -5.57
C LEU A 542 15.69 -18.26 -4.81
N ASP A 543 14.59 -18.79 -4.29
CA ASP A 543 13.61 -17.98 -3.58
C ASP A 543 14.00 -17.69 -2.12
N ALA A 544 13.43 -16.61 -1.57
CA ALA A 544 13.62 -16.20 -0.19
C ALA A 544 12.65 -16.93 0.76
N LEU A 545 13.10 -17.20 1.98
CA LEU A 545 12.39 -18.03 2.95
C LEU A 545 11.23 -17.30 3.63
N VAL A 546 11.46 -16.06 4.06
CA VAL A 546 10.47 -15.30 4.83
C VAL A 546 9.39 -14.76 3.87
N CYS A 547 9.77 -13.88 2.94
CA CYS A 547 8.86 -13.35 1.94
C CYS A 547 9.37 -13.74 0.55
N GLY A 548 8.80 -14.80 0.00
CA GLY A 548 9.20 -15.34 -1.30
C GLY A 548 8.84 -14.42 -2.47
N ALA A 549 9.23 -14.84 -3.66
CA ALA A 549 9.03 -14.14 -4.92
C ALA A 549 7.55 -14.12 -5.32
N HIS A 550 7.08 -12.95 -5.74
CA HIS A 550 5.68 -12.74 -6.15
C HIS A 550 5.68 -12.37 -7.63
N THR A 551 5.63 -11.07 -8.00
CA THR A 551 5.81 -10.63 -9.39
C THR A 551 7.11 -11.17 -9.99
N THR A 552 8.19 -11.19 -9.19
CA THR A 552 9.48 -11.76 -9.57
C THR A 552 9.45 -13.25 -9.87
N ALA A 553 8.53 -14.01 -9.27
CA ALA A 553 8.33 -15.42 -9.56
C ALA A 553 7.68 -15.60 -10.93
N ALA A 554 6.60 -14.85 -11.21
CA ALA A 554 5.97 -14.83 -12.52
C ALA A 554 6.96 -14.37 -13.62
N ASP A 555 7.78 -13.35 -13.34
CA ASP A 555 8.81 -12.86 -14.26
C ASP A 555 9.90 -13.92 -14.54
N ALA A 556 10.31 -14.71 -13.54
CA ALA A 556 11.26 -15.81 -13.74
C ALA A 556 10.65 -16.96 -14.56
N LEU A 557 9.47 -17.43 -14.16
CA LEU A 557 8.79 -18.54 -14.83
C LEU A 557 8.45 -18.21 -16.27
N ARG A 558 7.94 -17.00 -16.56
CA ARG A 558 7.59 -16.61 -17.95
C ARG A 558 8.80 -16.55 -18.87
N MET A 559 9.98 -16.29 -18.33
CA MET A 559 11.25 -16.24 -19.05
C MET A 559 11.93 -17.61 -19.15
N GLY A 560 11.24 -18.69 -18.72
CA GLY A 560 11.75 -20.06 -18.81
C GLY A 560 12.77 -20.42 -17.74
N VAL A 561 12.86 -19.65 -16.65
CA VAL A 561 13.78 -19.93 -15.54
C VAL A 561 13.02 -20.68 -14.44
N PRO A 562 13.35 -21.97 -14.18
CA PRO A 562 12.77 -22.70 -13.07
C PRO A 562 13.18 -22.04 -11.75
N MET A 563 12.34 -22.20 -10.73
CA MET A 563 12.60 -21.63 -9.41
C MET A 563 12.44 -22.65 -8.32
N LEU A 564 13.33 -22.60 -7.34
CA LEU A 564 13.26 -23.42 -6.12
C LEU A 564 12.76 -22.54 -4.97
N THR A 565 11.79 -23.03 -4.20
CA THR A 565 11.22 -22.31 -3.06
C THR A 565 10.97 -23.24 -1.87
N VAL A 566 11.00 -22.69 -0.66
CA VAL A 566 10.54 -23.37 0.55
C VAL A 566 9.09 -22.99 0.80
N THR A 567 8.21 -23.99 0.84
CA THR A 567 6.79 -23.84 1.08
C THR A 567 6.53 -23.43 2.53
N GLY A 568 6.49 -22.13 2.79
CA GLY A 568 6.42 -21.58 4.15
C GLY A 568 5.02 -21.58 4.81
N PRO A 569 4.91 -21.08 6.06
CA PRO A 569 3.68 -21.18 6.85
C PRO A 569 2.70 -19.98 6.66
N ARG A 570 2.90 -19.14 5.65
CA ARG A 570 2.19 -17.85 5.50
C ARG A 570 1.93 -17.57 4.02
N LEU A 571 0.92 -16.77 3.69
CA LEU A 571 0.64 -16.41 2.28
C LEU A 571 1.89 -15.87 1.58
N GLY A 572 2.60 -14.91 2.20
CA GLY A 572 3.78 -14.27 1.60
C GLY A 572 4.95 -15.20 1.26
N SER A 573 5.04 -16.39 1.85
CA SER A 573 6.05 -17.43 1.55
C SER A 573 5.50 -18.62 0.75
N ARG A 574 4.31 -18.49 0.15
CA ARG A 574 3.65 -19.56 -0.61
C ARG A 574 3.21 -19.16 -2.02
N VAL A 575 3.45 -17.90 -2.42
CA VAL A 575 3.10 -17.42 -3.76
C VAL A 575 3.87 -18.20 -4.83
N ALA A 576 5.19 -18.35 -4.69
CA ALA A 576 5.99 -19.18 -5.59
C ALA A 576 5.52 -20.65 -5.60
N THR A 577 5.14 -21.21 -4.45
CA THR A 577 4.55 -22.56 -4.36
C THR A 577 3.29 -22.67 -5.22
N SER A 578 2.35 -21.73 -5.09
CA SER A 578 1.11 -21.68 -5.89
C SER A 578 1.41 -21.64 -7.39
N LEU A 579 2.33 -20.77 -7.82
CA LEU A 579 2.72 -20.66 -9.22
C LEU A 579 3.39 -21.94 -9.75
N LEU A 580 4.29 -22.55 -8.98
CA LEU A 580 4.97 -23.80 -9.34
C LEU A 580 3.99 -24.96 -9.53
N HIS A 581 3.00 -25.09 -8.65
CA HIS A 581 1.94 -26.09 -8.82
C HIS A 581 1.17 -25.87 -10.12
N ALA A 582 0.81 -24.63 -10.42
CA ALA A 582 -0.02 -24.31 -11.57
C ALA A 582 0.74 -24.31 -12.92
N VAL A 583 2.08 -24.30 -12.93
CA VAL A 583 2.91 -24.58 -14.12
C VAL A 583 3.41 -26.02 -14.22
N GLY A 584 3.02 -26.91 -13.28
CA GLY A 584 3.38 -28.33 -13.31
C GLY A 584 4.76 -28.66 -12.75
N LEU A 585 5.36 -27.78 -11.93
CA LEU A 585 6.69 -27.93 -11.33
C LEU A 585 6.63 -27.98 -9.78
N ALA A 586 5.61 -28.64 -9.24
CA ALA A 586 5.39 -28.72 -7.78
C ALA A 586 6.58 -29.34 -7.01
N GLU A 587 7.40 -30.17 -7.67
CA GLU A 587 8.61 -30.76 -7.12
C GLU A 587 9.70 -29.75 -6.73
N LEU A 588 9.62 -28.52 -7.24
CA LEU A 588 10.52 -27.41 -6.89
C LEU A 588 10.01 -26.59 -5.68
N ALA A 589 8.85 -26.94 -5.13
CA ALA A 589 8.32 -26.35 -3.90
C ALA A 589 8.59 -27.30 -2.72
N VAL A 590 9.76 -27.15 -2.08
CA VAL A 590 10.24 -28.08 -1.05
C VAL A 590 9.79 -27.69 0.35
N ALA A 591 9.84 -28.64 1.29
CA ALA A 591 9.30 -28.45 2.64
C ALA A 591 10.22 -27.67 3.59
N THR A 592 11.54 -27.80 3.46
CA THR A 592 12.49 -27.23 4.43
C THR A 592 13.75 -26.64 3.78
N PRO A 593 14.47 -25.71 4.45
CA PRO A 593 15.75 -25.18 3.98
C PRO A 593 16.82 -26.25 3.70
N GLU A 594 16.82 -27.36 4.44
CA GLU A 594 17.78 -28.46 4.25
C GLU A 594 17.49 -29.19 2.93
N VAL A 595 16.22 -29.45 2.63
CA VAL A 595 15.80 -30.05 1.35
C VAL A 595 16.06 -29.07 0.20
N PHE A 596 15.89 -27.76 0.44
CA PHE A 596 16.24 -26.72 -0.53
C PHE A 596 17.72 -26.77 -0.89
N LEU A 597 18.61 -26.80 0.12
CA LEU A 597 20.05 -26.88 -0.10
C LEU A 597 20.41 -28.14 -0.89
N ALA A 598 19.85 -29.30 -0.51
CA ALA A 598 20.10 -30.56 -1.20
C ALA A 598 19.65 -30.51 -2.67
N ARG A 599 18.43 -30.01 -2.93
CA ARG A 599 17.87 -29.89 -4.28
C ARG A 599 18.62 -28.88 -5.13
N ALA A 600 18.97 -27.72 -4.59
CA ALA A 600 19.77 -26.71 -5.29
C ALA A 600 21.17 -27.24 -5.63
N THR A 601 21.79 -27.99 -4.71
CA THR A 601 23.08 -28.65 -4.94
C THR A 601 23.00 -29.69 -6.05
N GLU A 602 21.97 -30.53 -6.02
CA GLU A 602 21.71 -31.55 -7.05
C GLU A 602 21.55 -30.89 -8.43
N LEU A 603 20.63 -29.92 -8.55
CA LEU A 603 20.38 -29.23 -9.80
C LEU A 603 21.61 -28.46 -10.30
N GLY A 604 22.32 -27.78 -9.40
CA GLY A 604 23.54 -27.03 -9.73
C GLY A 604 24.71 -27.90 -10.20
N ARG A 605 24.73 -29.19 -9.86
CA ARG A 605 25.75 -30.16 -10.29
C ARG A 605 25.35 -30.96 -11.53
N HIS A 606 24.10 -30.84 -11.98
CA HIS A 606 23.55 -31.60 -13.11
C HIS A 606 22.90 -30.66 -14.14
N PRO A 607 23.70 -30.03 -15.02
CA PRO A 607 23.21 -29.13 -16.06
C PRO A 607 22.11 -29.73 -16.94
N ASP A 608 22.19 -31.03 -17.25
CA ASP A 608 21.17 -31.74 -18.04
C ASP A 608 19.80 -31.76 -17.35
N ARG A 609 19.76 -31.86 -16.02
CA ARG A 609 18.49 -31.81 -15.25
C ARG A 609 17.90 -30.41 -15.27
N LEU A 610 18.73 -29.37 -15.14
CA LEU A 610 18.28 -27.98 -15.27
C LEU A 610 17.76 -27.71 -16.69
N ALA A 611 18.46 -28.17 -17.73
CA ALA A 611 18.02 -28.06 -19.11
C ALA A 611 16.66 -28.75 -19.33
N GLY A 612 16.48 -29.95 -18.76
CA GLY A 612 15.21 -30.67 -18.80
C GLY A 612 14.05 -29.92 -18.13
N LEU A 613 14.28 -29.35 -16.94
CA LEU A 613 13.28 -28.51 -16.25
C LEU A 613 12.92 -27.27 -17.05
N ARG A 614 13.91 -26.59 -17.64
CA ARG A 614 13.69 -25.43 -18.51
C ARG A 614 12.88 -25.80 -19.75
N GLN A 615 13.21 -26.93 -20.39
CA GLN A 615 12.48 -27.41 -21.55
C GLN A 615 11.03 -27.74 -21.19
N HIS A 616 10.80 -28.44 -20.08
CA HIS A 616 9.46 -28.75 -19.59
C HIS A 616 8.65 -27.48 -19.31
N LEU A 617 9.23 -26.51 -18.59
CA LEU A 617 8.60 -25.23 -18.32
C LEU A 617 8.22 -24.51 -19.61
N MET A 618 9.15 -24.37 -20.56
CA MET A 618 8.90 -23.70 -21.83
C MET A 618 7.82 -24.38 -22.68
N GLN A 619 7.68 -25.71 -22.58
CA GLN A 619 6.60 -26.46 -23.22
C GLN A 619 5.24 -26.25 -22.53
N ALA A 620 5.23 -26.07 -21.21
CA ALA A 620 4.01 -25.89 -20.41
C ALA A 620 3.45 -24.46 -20.46
N LEU A 621 4.31 -23.43 -20.55
CA LEU A 621 3.94 -22.02 -20.48
C LEU A 621 2.82 -21.59 -21.46
N PRO A 622 2.81 -21.98 -22.75
CA PRO A 622 1.77 -21.56 -23.70
C PRO A 622 0.35 -21.96 -23.31
N SER A 623 0.19 -23.06 -22.56
CA SER A 623 -1.09 -23.60 -22.12
C SER A 623 -1.30 -23.51 -20.60
N SER A 624 -0.40 -22.83 -19.88
CA SER A 624 -0.46 -22.75 -18.43
C SER A 624 -1.61 -21.84 -17.98
N PRO A 625 -2.46 -22.27 -17.03
CA PRO A 625 -3.53 -21.43 -16.49
C PRO A 625 -3.01 -20.15 -15.82
N VAL A 626 -1.76 -20.14 -15.34
CA VAL A 626 -1.16 -19.00 -14.64
C VAL A 626 -0.94 -17.81 -15.57
N PHE A 627 -0.71 -18.07 -16.87
CA PHE A 627 -0.47 -17.05 -17.90
C PHE A 627 -1.60 -17.01 -18.94
N ASP A 628 -2.81 -17.42 -18.55
CA ASP A 628 -4.03 -17.29 -19.33
C ASP A 628 -4.98 -16.29 -18.62
N PRO A 629 -4.89 -15.00 -18.95
CA PRO A 629 -5.72 -13.98 -18.30
C PRO A 629 -7.21 -14.13 -18.60
N ALA A 630 -7.60 -14.78 -19.71
CA ALA A 630 -9.00 -15.05 -20.02
C ALA A 630 -9.58 -16.11 -19.10
N ARG A 631 -8.86 -17.22 -18.92
CA ARG A 631 -9.22 -18.28 -17.98
C ARG A 631 -9.25 -17.78 -16.54
N PHE A 632 -8.27 -16.95 -16.15
CA PHE A 632 -8.26 -16.29 -14.85
C PHE A 632 -9.49 -15.39 -14.65
N ALA A 633 -9.83 -14.55 -15.65
CA ALA A 633 -11.00 -13.66 -15.58
C ALA A 633 -12.30 -14.45 -15.34
N HIS A 634 -12.51 -15.55 -16.06
CA HIS A 634 -13.69 -16.39 -15.90
C HIS A 634 -13.79 -16.99 -14.48
N ALA A 635 -12.68 -17.51 -13.94
CA ALA A 635 -12.66 -18.06 -12.58
C ALA A 635 -12.92 -16.97 -11.52
N LEU A 636 -12.36 -15.77 -11.70
CA LEU A 636 -12.66 -14.64 -10.83
C LEU A 636 -14.14 -14.26 -10.90
N GLU A 637 -14.71 -14.16 -12.11
CA GLU A 637 -16.14 -13.88 -12.32
C GLU A 637 -17.04 -14.89 -11.62
N ASP A 638 -16.73 -16.19 -11.72
CA ASP A 638 -17.47 -17.24 -11.02
C ASP A 638 -17.49 -17.01 -9.51
N GLY A 639 -16.32 -16.72 -8.92
CA GLY A 639 -16.21 -16.40 -7.50
C GLY A 639 -17.03 -15.17 -7.09
N LEU A 640 -16.96 -14.10 -7.89
CA LEU A 640 -17.69 -12.86 -7.63
C LEU A 640 -19.21 -13.02 -7.79
N ILE A 641 -19.65 -13.78 -8.80
CA ILE A 641 -21.07 -14.10 -9.03
C ILE A 641 -21.63 -14.95 -7.89
N GLN A 642 -20.87 -15.91 -7.39
CA GLN A 642 -21.28 -16.71 -6.22
C GLN A 642 -21.40 -15.83 -4.96
N ALA A 643 -20.43 -14.94 -4.72
CA ALA A 643 -20.48 -13.99 -3.61
C ALA A 643 -21.71 -13.06 -3.71
N TRP A 644 -21.98 -12.53 -4.90
CA TRP A 644 -23.15 -11.70 -5.17
C TRP A 644 -24.47 -12.47 -4.98
N THR A 645 -24.58 -13.67 -5.56
CA THR A 645 -25.78 -14.52 -5.46
C THR A 645 -26.12 -14.80 -4.00
N ARG A 646 -25.10 -15.07 -3.19
CA ARG A 646 -25.24 -15.29 -1.75
C ARG A 646 -25.75 -14.04 -1.03
N HIS A 647 -25.20 -12.87 -1.35
CA HIS A 647 -25.66 -11.58 -0.83
C HIS A 647 -27.12 -11.29 -1.25
N ALA A 648 -27.46 -11.49 -2.52
CA ALA A 648 -28.81 -11.28 -3.05
C ALA A 648 -29.85 -12.15 -2.33
N ALA A 649 -29.47 -13.38 -1.95
CA ALA A 649 -30.26 -14.28 -1.13
C ALA A 649 -30.35 -13.90 0.37
N GLY A 650 -29.74 -12.79 0.80
CA GLY A 650 -29.74 -12.33 2.19
C GLY A 650 -28.86 -13.16 3.14
N LYS A 651 -27.94 -13.96 2.60
CA LYS A 651 -27.04 -14.80 3.40
C LYS A 651 -25.76 -14.05 3.76
N LYS A 652 -25.22 -14.32 4.95
CA LYS A 652 -23.89 -13.83 5.37
C LYS A 652 -22.79 -14.44 4.48
N PRO A 653 -21.64 -13.76 4.27
CA PRO A 653 -20.48 -14.33 3.60
C PRO A 653 -20.11 -15.73 4.12
N ALA A 654 -19.72 -16.63 3.23
CA ALA A 654 -19.12 -17.94 3.54
C ALA A 654 -18.17 -18.35 2.41
N ASP A 655 -17.22 -19.23 2.71
CA ASP A 655 -16.15 -19.62 1.78
C ASP A 655 -16.72 -20.12 0.45
N ILE A 656 -16.05 -19.74 -0.63
CA ILE A 656 -16.40 -20.06 -2.01
C ILE A 656 -15.20 -20.80 -2.61
N ASN A 657 -15.44 -22.00 -3.10
CA ASN A 657 -14.48 -22.75 -3.91
C ASN A 657 -14.93 -22.64 -5.36
N VAL A 658 -14.13 -21.97 -6.19
CA VAL A 658 -14.42 -21.87 -7.62
C VAL A 658 -13.94 -23.17 -8.27
N GLU A 659 -14.90 -23.93 -8.78
CA GLU A 659 -14.63 -25.11 -9.59
C GLU A 659 -14.45 -24.68 -11.05
N GLU A 660 -13.51 -25.32 -11.74
CA GLU A 660 -13.38 -25.15 -13.16
C GLU A 660 -14.19 -26.24 -13.88
N PRO A 661 -15.00 -25.89 -14.91
CA PRO A 661 -15.66 -26.91 -15.71
C PRO A 661 -14.61 -27.84 -16.34
N ALA A 662 -14.88 -29.15 -16.30
CA ALA A 662 -14.01 -30.13 -16.94
C ALA A 662 -13.77 -29.75 -18.41
N PRO A 663 -12.54 -29.93 -18.95
CA PRO A 663 -12.29 -29.65 -20.36
C PRO A 663 -13.28 -30.45 -21.20
N THR A 664 -14.07 -29.74 -22.02
CA THR A 664 -14.96 -30.38 -22.99
C THR A 664 -14.14 -31.28 -23.89
N GLU A 665 -14.44 -32.59 -23.90
CA GLU A 665 -13.80 -33.51 -24.84
C GLU A 665 -13.90 -32.93 -26.26
N PRO A 666 -12.80 -32.94 -27.04
CA PRO A 666 -12.89 -32.53 -28.43
C PRO A 666 -13.98 -33.37 -29.12
N PRO A 667 -14.80 -32.78 -30.00
CA PRO A 667 -15.84 -33.53 -30.69
C PRO A 667 -15.19 -34.75 -31.36
N PRO A 668 -15.79 -35.95 -31.25
CA PRO A 668 -15.22 -37.15 -31.83
C PRO A 668 -14.92 -36.90 -33.30
N LEU A 669 -13.66 -37.14 -33.70
CA LEU A 669 -13.24 -37.08 -35.09
C LEU A 669 -14.25 -37.90 -35.90
N ALA A 670 -14.96 -37.23 -36.81
CA ALA A 670 -15.88 -37.90 -37.71
C ALA A 670 -15.14 -39.07 -38.36
N SER A 671 -15.61 -40.28 -38.07
CA SER A 671 -15.11 -41.49 -38.71
C SER A 671 -15.21 -41.27 -40.21
N ARG A 672 -14.06 -41.20 -40.90
CA ARG A 672 -14.05 -41.40 -42.34
C ARG A 672 -14.55 -42.82 -42.55
N GLY A 673 -15.80 -42.92 -42.96
CA GLY A 673 -16.41 -44.18 -43.35
C GLY A 673 -15.53 -44.82 -44.42
N GLU A 674 -14.92 -45.94 -44.08
CA GLU A 674 -14.64 -46.98 -45.04
C GLU A 674 -15.99 -47.44 -45.60
N ASN A 675 -16.30 -47.04 -46.82
CA ASN A 675 -17.25 -47.75 -47.65
C ASN A 675 -16.55 -48.15 -48.94
N ASN A 676 -16.47 -49.46 -49.11
CA ASN A 676 -16.14 -50.18 -50.33
C ASN A 676 -16.87 -49.59 -51.55
N ILE A 677 -16.14 -49.42 -52.66
CA ILE A 677 -16.22 -50.18 -53.93
C ILE A 677 -15.00 -49.80 -54.78
#